data_AF-A0A534IUT3-F1
#
_entry.id   AF-A0A534IUT3-F1
#
_cell.length_a   1.000
_cell.length_b   1.000
_cell.length_c   1.000
_cell.angle_alpha   90.00
_cell.angle_beta   90.00
_cell.angle_gamma   90.00
#
_symmetry.space_group_name_H-M   'P 1'
#
loop_
_entity.id
_entity.type
_entity.pdbx_description
1 polymer ?
#
loop_
_entity_poly.entity_id
_entity_poly.type
_entity_poly.pdbx_seq_one_letter_code
_entity_poly.pdbx_strand_id
1 'polypeptide(L)'
;MPTGRSIAEVLRDSTLGGLRMSNRAGRNGRALSLLIVWSIALGGIFAAIVALSPATRAGSCDQIGINITGDWTINTPQVCSGVFYTVDGSITINSGGSLTLINGGLKFSKDASHMGYALTVNAGGALILDNSVVTTNPTAINPYLKLALTVSGAGSQFVMSNGAMLKFPGWFNATGASLNITDSTITGFNDTELQNSGLDSELNNDGPIIAWTASTTASLYRSSIDRIYQDSRFSEGGRGGAANFNLTVSGSSTVYAYDSYLSVDYSNVVGIHNEFHVDGTSTAYLYNVTIDRAQDPIYSSNWTAAFVPAPGGAVNLFRWLDATVLDRTAFAVAGTGIWSSSSPTGATAQYPDNGPSSIPSSRTLWYLGRSASGLNAWNRTDSTGRARIPLYTDQITAATLPNGQSFGNFREVLTYAAATVTDGVSFNAYPAVSVADNNHWATYTFNTVQVRTGPDLELRQTDYSSTQNVIQSQPFTVTAKIYNRGQTDASAVSIAAYLNGNRSSEVARVNGLTIVTGGSVNQTLNVAAINQVGAQTLMLVVDPLNTIDEGGAAQENNNFANVTLNVAPPPAGYVAIQNPGSGQSVEPGSQLVVTGYVKATGSDAAIVGISLTIELRSGTAVVATNQSASGDQGLFVGMIMVPAGTQDGSYSVVVTPTAGSIQPSTQTISVRKNVPFLNQTVPILGLPYWLFFIILAAAAAAVIGVTLYWKIYGLGKMVECGECGAFIPEDATSCPKCGVEFEKDMAKCSNCQAWIPVDVKQCPECGVEFATGQVEMADYQEKMRLQYDEVVTKFKEEASRQLGRALSDREFQEWWRKQPTFVTFEDWLREEEEMRKMGSKPCPTCGTLNSVTANVCHKCGSLMRETPRPPSGGGSGGAAPVIQARRPGGSPPPESPAGGQASPYGSSGAQSGGPGGTEAIPRRVIRKPIGPQPVVQKKVIKKPSGEGSDDEGQSDAGSENTTDDEL
;
A
#
# COMPACT_ATOMS: atom_id res chain seq x y z
N MET A 1 79.82 -21.33 -31.18
CA MET A 1 80.90 -20.37 -31.51
C MET A 1 80.56 -19.71 -32.85
N PRO A 2 81.07 -18.52 -33.18
CA PRO A 2 81.79 -17.54 -32.34
C PRO A 2 80.80 -16.49 -31.73
N THR A 3 80.72 -16.34 -30.40
CA THR A 3 81.37 -15.28 -29.57
C THR A 3 80.93 -13.83 -29.88
N GLY A 4 80.58 -12.99 -28.89
CA GLY A 4 80.33 -13.28 -27.47
C GLY A 4 80.46 -12.07 -26.52
N ARG A 5 79.67 -12.10 -25.43
CA ARG A 5 79.70 -11.27 -24.21
C ARG A 5 79.48 -9.75 -24.32
N SER A 6 78.86 -9.25 -23.25
CA SER A 6 78.59 -7.87 -22.90
C SER A 6 79.61 -7.34 -21.88
N ILE A 7 79.63 -6.02 -21.66
CA ILE A 7 79.31 -5.37 -20.37
C ILE A 7 79.21 -3.85 -20.59
N ALA A 8 78.57 -3.13 -19.65
CA ALA A 8 78.34 -1.69 -19.76
C ALA A 8 79.61 -0.86 -19.54
N GLU A 9 79.79 0.21 -20.33
CA GLU A 9 80.06 1.58 -19.85
C GLU A 9 80.21 2.55 -21.05
N VAL A 10 79.22 3.41 -21.26
CA VAL A 10 79.40 4.71 -21.92
C VAL A 10 78.62 5.74 -21.12
N LEU A 11 79.35 6.56 -20.36
CA LEU A 11 78.80 7.61 -19.52
C LEU A 11 78.54 8.89 -20.33
N ARG A 12 77.33 9.42 -20.18
CA ARG A 12 76.96 10.85 -20.04
C ARG A 12 77.29 11.86 -21.15
N ASP A 13 76.44 12.90 -21.13
CA ASP A 13 76.66 14.28 -21.55
C ASP A 13 77.05 14.58 -23.01
N SER A 14 76.03 14.97 -23.77
CA SER A 14 76.11 16.10 -24.69
C SER A 14 74.79 16.88 -24.62
N THR A 15 74.88 18.21 -24.73
CA THR A 15 73.90 19.14 -24.13
C THR A 15 73.21 20.06 -25.14
N LEU A 16 72.19 20.77 -24.64
CA LEU A 16 71.49 21.92 -25.26
C LEU A 16 70.56 21.59 -26.45
N GLY A 17 69.51 22.40 -26.60
CA GLY A 17 68.45 22.22 -27.61
C GLY A 17 68.02 23.54 -28.24
N GLY A 18 67.22 23.49 -29.32
CA GLY A 18 67.00 24.66 -30.18
C GLY A 18 65.73 24.65 -31.05
N LEU A 19 64.55 24.65 -30.41
CA LEU A 19 63.28 25.24 -30.89
C LEU A 19 62.66 24.87 -32.26
N ARG A 20 61.37 24.47 -32.18
CA ARG A 20 60.26 24.69 -33.14
C ARG A 20 60.26 23.95 -34.49
N MET A 21 59.43 22.90 -34.53
CA MET A 21 58.48 22.70 -35.64
C MET A 21 57.02 22.73 -35.14
N SER A 22 56.06 22.87 -36.06
CA SER A 22 54.71 23.38 -35.76
C SER A 22 53.70 22.31 -35.31
N ASN A 23 52.99 22.57 -34.21
CA ASN A 23 52.02 21.66 -33.59
C ASN A 23 50.66 21.66 -34.32
N ARG A 24 50.62 21.17 -35.57
CA ARG A 24 49.36 20.96 -36.33
C ARG A 24 48.59 19.73 -35.82
N ALA A 25 49.28 18.64 -35.48
CA ALA A 25 48.65 17.39 -35.04
C ALA A 25 47.79 17.58 -33.76
N GLY A 26 48.34 18.22 -32.72
CA GLY A 26 47.63 18.41 -31.45
C GLY A 26 46.40 19.32 -31.54
N ARG A 27 46.34 20.21 -32.55
CA ARG A 27 45.19 21.09 -32.76
C ARG A 27 44.01 20.34 -33.42
N ASN A 28 44.30 19.47 -34.39
CA ASN A 28 43.29 18.62 -35.03
C ASN A 28 42.76 17.55 -34.06
N GLY A 29 43.64 16.92 -33.26
CA GLY A 29 43.23 15.96 -32.23
C GLY A 29 42.26 16.57 -31.22
N ARG A 30 42.56 17.78 -30.69
CA ARG A 30 41.65 18.50 -29.78
C ARG A 30 40.33 18.90 -30.43
N ALA A 31 40.32 19.27 -31.71
CA ALA A 31 39.09 19.53 -32.44
C ALA A 31 38.22 18.27 -32.56
N LEU A 32 38.83 17.12 -32.90
CA LEU A 32 38.11 15.84 -32.99
C LEU A 32 37.58 15.37 -31.63
N SER A 33 38.36 15.48 -30.55
CA SER A 33 37.89 15.16 -29.19
C SER A 33 36.75 16.09 -28.74
N LEU A 34 36.82 17.39 -29.06
CA LEU A 34 35.72 18.31 -28.81
C LEU A 34 34.47 17.94 -29.62
N LEU A 35 34.62 17.52 -30.88
CA LEU A 35 33.52 17.07 -31.72
C LEU A 35 32.87 15.79 -31.16
N ILE A 36 33.67 14.81 -30.72
CA ILE A 36 33.17 13.57 -30.09
C ILE A 36 32.45 13.88 -28.77
N VAL A 37 33.02 14.74 -27.91
CA VAL A 37 32.38 15.15 -26.66
C VAL A 37 31.11 15.96 -26.92
N TRP A 38 31.06 16.81 -27.95
CA TRP A 38 29.84 17.50 -28.36
C TRP A 38 28.81 16.54 -28.96
N SER A 39 29.19 15.52 -29.73
CA SER A 39 28.26 14.50 -30.24
C SER A 39 27.69 13.63 -29.11
N ILE A 40 28.48 13.32 -28.08
CA ILE A 40 28.00 12.57 -26.90
C ILE A 40 27.11 13.47 -26.04
N ALA A 41 27.48 14.74 -25.82
CA ALA A 41 26.67 15.70 -25.07
C ALA A 41 25.34 16.03 -25.80
N LEU A 42 25.38 16.29 -27.11
CA LEU A 42 24.19 16.52 -27.93
C LEU A 42 23.35 15.25 -28.08
N GLY A 43 23.96 14.07 -28.19
CA GLY A 43 23.24 12.79 -28.19
C GLY A 43 22.51 12.55 -26.86
N GLY A 44 23.17 12.81 -25.73
CA GLY A 44 22.55 12.77 -24.40
C GLY A 44 21.45 13.83 -24.23
N ILE A 45 21.63 15.03 -24.77
CA ILE A 45 20.61 16.09 -24.77
C ILE A 45 19.44 15.76 -25.69
N PHE A 46 19.65 15.15 -26.85
CA PHE A 46 18.56 14.66 -27.71
C PHE A 46 17.79 13.52 -27.05
N ALA A 47 18.47 12.56 -26.42
CA ALA A 47 17.82 11.51 -25.63
C ALA A 47 17.01 12.09 -24.46
N ALA A 48 17.57 13.09 -23.75
CA ALA A 48 16.86 13.79 -22.68
C ALA A 48 15.68 14.63 -23.18
N ILE A 49 15.77 15.27 -24.35
CA ILE A 49 14.66 16.03 -24.95
C ILE A 49 13.55 15.09 -25.44
N VAL A 50 13.88 13.93 -26.03
CA VAL A 50 12.89 12.89 -26.39
C VAL A 50 12.24 12.29 -25.14
N ALA A 51 12.96 12.20 -24.02
CA ALA A 51 12.42 11.81 -22.72
C ALA A 51 11.66 12.92 -21.96
N LEU A 52 11.69 14.18 -22.46
CA LEU A 52 11.02 15.33 -21.86
C LEU A 52 9.91 15.92 -22.75
N SER A 53 9.84 15.57 -24.03
CA SER A 53 8.58 15.61 -24.76
C SER A 53 7.58 14.68 -24.04
N PRO A 54 6.36 15.14 -23.72
CA PRO A 54 5.35 14.23 -23.19
C PRO A 54 5.12 13.14 -24.23
N ALA A 55 5.23 11.88 -23.81
CA ALA A 55 4.88 10.75 -24.68
C ALA A 55 3.47 11.02 -25.24
N THR A 56 3.34 10.95 -26.56
CA THR A 56 2.04 11.05 -27.24
C THR A 56 1.14 9.98 -26.67
N ARG A 57 0.22 10.37 -25.77
CA ARG A 57 -0.73 9.45 -25.15
C ARG A 57 -1.49 8.77 -26.27
N ALA A 58 -1.23 7.48 -26.45
CA ALA A 58 -1.91 6.69 -27.47
C ALA A 58 -3.42 6.77 -27.25
N GLY A 59 -4.15 6.98 -28.34
CA GLY A 59 -5.61 7.02 -28.27
C GLY A 59 -6.18 5.63 -27.99
N SER A 60 -7.46 5.58 -27.61
CA SER A 60 -8.28 4.43 -27.98
C SER A 60 -8.25 4.28 -29.51
N CYS A 61 -8.41 3.06 -30.01
CA CYS A 61 -8.48 2.83 -31.45
C CYS A 61 -9.64 3.62 -32.10
N ASP A 62 -9.41 4.12 -33.32
CA ASP A 62 -10.35 5.00 -34.03
C ASP A 62 -11.55 4.25 -34.67
N GLN A 63 -11.52 2.92 -34.64
CA GLN A 63 -12.59 2.05 -35.14
C GLN A 63 -13.74 1.95 -34.14
N ILE A 64 -14.89 2.50 -34.55
CA ILE A 64 -16.11 2.64 -33.72
C ILE A 64 -16.87 1.31 -33.54
N GLY A 65 -16.58 0.29 -34.36
CA GLY A 65 -17.23 -1.03 -34.30
C GLY A 65 -16.26 -2.20 -34.46
N ILE A 66 -16.71 -3.39 -34.07
CA ILE A 66 -15.91 -4.63 -34.14
C ILE A 66 -15.76 -5.19 -35.57
N ASN A 67 -16.58 -4.73 -36.52
CA ASN A 67 -16.43 -5.06 -37.94
C ASN A 67 -15.83 -3.86 -38.66
N ILE A 68 -14.64 -4.03 -39.23
CA ILE A 68 -13.97 -3.03 -40.06
C ILE A 68 -14.28 -3.37 -41.52
N THR A 69 -14.94 -2.46 -42.23
CA THR A 69 -15.28 -2.59 -43.66
C THR A 69 -14.48 -1.57 -44.47
N GLY A 70 -13.54 -2.04 -45.29
CA GLY A 70 -12.56 -1.20 -45.99
C GLY A 70 -11.19 -1.13 -45.28
N ASP A 71 -10.24 -0.44 -45.92
CA ASP A 71 -8.86 -0.36 -45.44
C ASP A 71 -8.67 0.57 -44.22
N TRP A 72 -7.93 0.11 -43.20
CA TRP A 72 -7.59 0.89 -42.00
C TRP A 72 -6.15 1.41 -42.08
N THR A 73 -5.98 2.73 -42.09
CA THR A 73 -4.65 3.37 -42.15
C THR A 73 -4.30 4.07 -40.84
N ILE A 74 -3.29 3.56 -40.14
CA ILE A 74 -2.89 4.00 -38.80
C ILE A 74 -1.65 4.88 -38.90
N ASN A 75 -1.82 6.18 -38.63
CA ASN A 75 -0.77 7.21 -38.69
C ASN A 75 -0.42 7.81 -37.31
N THR A 76 -1.06 7.30 -36.25
CA THR A 76 -0.89 7.74 -34.85
C THR A 76 -0.82 6.53 -33.92
N PRO A 77 -0.31 6.66 -32.68
CA PRO A 77 -0.35 5.56 -31.71
C PRO A 77 -1.76 5.32 -31.17
N GLN A 78 -2.22 4.06 -31.25
CA GLN A 78 -3.53 3.60 -30.82
C GLN A 78 -3.41 2.32 -29.97
N VAL A 79 -4.25 2.19 -28.95
CA VAL A 79 -4.38 1.00 -28.09
C VAL A 79 -5.81 0.51 -28.11
N CYS A 80 -6.03 -0.75 -28.51
CA CYS A 80 -7.31 -1.44 -28.38
C CYS A 80 -7.16 -2.52 -27.31
N SER A 81 -8.07 -2.56 -26.34
CA SER A 81 -8.03 -3.53 -25.22
C SER A 81 -9.36 -4.26 -25.10
N GLY A 82 -9.33 -5.60 -25.05
CA GLY A 82 -10.53 -6.44 -24.95
C GLY A 82 -11.39 -6.51 -26.23
N VAL A 83 -10.86 -6.08 -27.38
CA VAL A 83 -11.59 -6.01 -28.66
C VAL A 83 -10.93 -6.93 -29.70
N PHE A 84 -11.77 -7.72 -30.36
CA PHE A 84 -11.36 -8.65 -31.41
C PHE A 84 -12.05 -8.27 -32.73
N TYR A 85 -11.33 -7.58 -33.62
CA TYR A 85 -11.90 -7.03 -34.84
C TYR A 85 -12.03 -8.09 -35.93
N THR A 86 -13.17 -8.11 -36.62
CA THR A 86 -13.32 -8.80 -37.91
C THR A 86 -13.04 -7.79 -39.03
N VAL A 87 -12.08 -8.09 -39.90
CA VAL A 87 -11.51 -7.15 -40.86
C VAL A 87 -11.83 -7.57 -42.29
N ASP A 88 -12.60 -6.76 -43.00
CA ASP A 88 -12.93 -6.88 -44.43
C ASP A 88 -12.22 -5.75 -45.19
N GLY A 89 -10.89 -5.86 -45.26
CA GLY A 89 -9.99 -4.85 -45.80
C GLY A 89 -8.53 -5.10 -45.38
N SER A 90 -7.64 -4.21 -45.81
CA SER A 90 -6.21 -4.21 -45.46
C SER A 90 -5.93 -3.27 -44.28
N ILE A 91 -4.88 -3.55 -43.51
CA ILE A 91 -4.43 -2.66 -42.42
C ILE A 91 -3.02 -2.19 -42.73
N THR A 92 -2.81 -0.87 -42.70
CA THR A 92 -1.51 -0.23 -42.98
C THR A 92 -1.09 0.70 -41.85
N ILE A 93 0.01 0.38 -41.18
CA ILE A 93 0.61 1.17 -40.11
C ILE A 93 1.79 1.95 -40.67
N ASN A 94 1.71 3.27 -40.64
CA ASN A 94 2.70 4.19 -41.21
C ASN A 94 3.65 4.76 -40.16
N SER A 95 4.63 5.56 -40.62
CA SER A 95 5.59 6.25 -39.75
C SER A 95 4.90 7.09 -38.67
N GLY A 96 5.24 6.85 -37.40
CA GLY A 96 4.57 7.49 -36.24
C GLY A 96 3.23 6.85 -35.84
N GLY A 97 2.72 5.92 -36.64
CA GLY A 97 1.60 5.05 -36.29
C GLY A 97 2.03 3.87 -35.43
N SER A 98 1.17 3.47 -34.50
CA SER A 98 1.34 2.23 -33.74
C SER A 98 -0.01 1.61 -33.47
N LEU A 99 -0.15 0.30 -33.70
CA LEU A 99 -1.32 -0.47 -33.27
C LEU A 99 -0.91 -1.39 -32.13
N THR A 100 -1.42 -1.13 -30.93
CA THR A 100 -1.27 -2.03 -29.77
C THR A 100 -2.59 -2.73 -29.52
N LEU A 101 -2.58 -4.06 -29.56
CA LEU A 101 -3.72 -4.91 -29.21
C LEU A 101 -3.43 -5.60 -27.88
N ILE A 102 -4.37 -5.51 -26.94
CA ILE A 102 -4.26 -6.09 -25.58
C ILE A 102 -5.48 -6.96 -25.32
N ASN A 103 -5.31 -8.24 -24.97
CA ASN A 103 -6.41 -9.19 -24.73
C ASN A 103 -7.45 -9.20 -25.88
N GLY A 104 -7.00 -9.17 -27.13
CA GLY A 104 -7.84 -8.90 -28.30
C GLY A 104 -7.33 -9.51 -29.59
N GLY A 105 -7.61 -8.90 -30.74
CA GLY A 105 -7.08 -9.41 -32.01
C GLY A 105 -7.65 -8.83 -33.30
N LEU A 106 -7.17 -9.41 -34.40
CA LEU A 106 -7.58 -9.15 -35.78
C LEU A 106 -7.90 -10.49 -36.47
N LYS A 107 -9.10 -10.63 -37.02
CA LYS A 107 -9.49 -11.75 -37.87
C LYS A 107 -9.86 -11.22 -39.25
N PHE A 108 -8.99 -11.44 -40.23
CA PHE A 108 -9.26 -11.05 -41.61
C PHE A 108 -10.30 -11.99 -42.23
N SER A 109 -11.46 -11.44 -42.59
CA SER A 109 -12.45 -12.10 -43.44
C SER A 109 -12.02 -11.92 -44.88
N LYS A 110 -11.59 -13.02 -45.50
CA LYS A 110 -11.10 -13.06 -46.88
C LYS A 110 -11.76 -14.21 -47.61
N ASP A 111 -12.07 -14.01 -48.88
CA ASP A 111 -12.59 -15.01 -49.81
C ASP A 111 -11.79 -15.01 -51.12
N ALA A 112 -12.16 -15.88 -52.07
CA ALA A 112 -11.46 -15.99 -53.35
C ALA A 112 -11.47 -14.72 -54.24
N SER A 113 -12.42 -13.80 -54.04
CA SER A 113 -12.44 -12.46 -54.65
C SER A 113 -11.55 -11.47 -53.89
N HIS A 114 -11.52 -11.57 -52.56
CA HIS A 114 -10.84 -10.65 -51.65
C HIS A 114 -9.46 -11.16 -51.17
N MET A 115 -8.79 -11.97 -51.99
CA MET A 115 -7.47 -12.54 -51.69
C MET A 115 -6.36 -11.50 -51.43
N GLY A 116 -6.55 -10.25 -51.85
CA GLY A 116 -5.54 -9.18 -51.79
C GLY A 116 -5.30 -8.55 -50.40
N TYR A 117 -6.19 -8.73 -49.42
CA TYR A 117 -6.04 -8.05 -48.12
C TYR A 117 -4.77 -8.45 -47.36
N ALA A 118 -4.10 -7.48 -46.76
CA ALA A 118 -2.81 -7.62 -46.09
C ALA A 118 -2.71 -6.81 -44.79
N LEU A 119 -1.74 -7.15 -43.95
CA LEU A 119 -1.35 -6.40 -42.75
C LEU A 119 0.08 -5.87 -42.94
N THR A 120 0.22 -4.55 -43.07
CA THR A 120 1.49 -3.90 -43.46
C THR A 120 1.95 -2.93 -42.38
N VAL A 121 3.21 -3.04 -41.98
CA VAL A 121 3.91 -2.07 -41.13
C VAL A 121 5.04 -1.45 -41.96
N ASN A 122 4.95 -0.15 -42.18
CA ASN A 122 5.90 0.64 -42.95
C ASN A 122 6.99 1.26 -42.05
N ALA A 123 7.98 1.92 -42.65
CA ALA A 123 9.14 2.48 -41.97
C ALA A 123 8.73 3.43 -40.82
N GLY A 124 9.16 3.12 -39.59
CA GLY A 124 8.82 3.88 -38.38
C GLY A 124 7.40 3.67 -37.85
N GLY A 125 6.66 2.67 -38.34
CA GLY A 125 5.40 2.20 -37.75
C GLY A 125 5.63 0.98 -36.83
N ALA A 126 4.68 0.71 -35.94
CA ALA A 126 4.76 -0.42 -35.00
C ALA A 126 3.47 -1.24 -34.88
N LEU A 127 3.59 -2.57 -34.85
CA LEU A 127 2.50 -3.49 -34.47
C LEU A 127 2.89 -4.23 -33.18
N ILE A 128 2.04 -4.16 -32.16
CA ILE A 128 2.29 -4.72 -30.84
C ILE A 128 1.09 -5.60 -30.46
N LEU A 129 1.34 -6.88 -30.19
CA LEU A 129 0.34 -7.87 -29.80
C LEU A 129 0.64 -8.34 -28.37
N ASP A 130 -0.25 -8.02 -27.43
CA ASP A 130 -0.13 -8.42 -26.02
C ASP A 130 -1.33 -9.31 -25.65
N ASN A 131 -1.08 -10.59 -25.35
CA ASN A 131 -2.13 -11.62 -25.21
C ASN A 131 -3.21 -11.51 -26.31
N SER A 132 -2.77 -11.32 -27.56
CA SER A 132 -3.64 -10.96 -28.69
C SER A 132 -3.32 -11.74 -29.96
N VAL A 133 -4.33 -12.00 -30.78
CA VAL A 133 -4.24 -12.91 -31.93
C VAL A 133 -4.46 -12.19 -33.26
N VAL A 134 -3.62 -12.46 -34.26
CA VAL A 134 -3.87 -12.11 -35.67
C VAL A 134 -4.09 -13.38 -36.46
N THR A 135 -5.22 -13.47 -37.17
CA THR A 135 -5.67 -14.69 -37.87
C THR A 135 -6.55 -14.38 -39.08
N THR A 136 -6.96 -15.41 -39.81
CA THR A 136 -7.94 -15.37 -40.91
C THR A 136 -9.20 -16.18 -40.55
N ASN A 137 -10.27 -16.07 -41.32
CA ASN A 137 -11.58 -16.64 -40.96
C ASN A 137 -11.90 -17.97 -41.70
N PRO A 138 -11.67 -19.17 -41.10
CA PRO A 138 -11.92 -20.47 -41.75
C PRO A 138 -13.39 -20.82 -42.00
N THR A 139 -14.33 -20.09 -41.39
CA THR A 139 -15.78 -20.33 -41.51
C THR A 139 -16.52 -19.31 -42.39
N ALA A 140 -15.79 -18.46 -43.13
CA ALA A 140 -16.40 -17.62 -44.17
C ALA A 140 -16.85 -18.46 -45.38
N ILE A 141 -17.73 -17.90 -46.23
CA ILE A 141 -18.16 -18.55 -47.47
C ILE A 141 -17.01 -18.47 -48.49
N ASN A 142 -16.56 -19.61 -49.01
CA ASN A 142 -15.42 -19.72 -49.96
C ASN A 142 -14.14 -19.00 -49.45
N PRO A 143 -13.63 -19.39 -48.26
CA PRO A 143 -12.65 -18.62 -47.50
C PRO A 143 -11.26 -18.63 -48.15
N TYR A 144 -10.49 -17.55 -47.97
CA TYR A 144 -9.10 -17.46 -48.44
C TYR A 144 -8.16 -17.15 -47.27
N LEU A 145 -7.57 -18.20 -46.69
CA LEU A 145 -6.87 -18.09 -45.40
C LEU A 145 -5.45 -17.52 -45.47
N LYS A 146 -4.90 -17.33 -46.67
CA LYS A 146 -3.53 -16.82 -46.84
C LYS A 146 -3.46 -15.32 -46.58
N LEU A 147 -2.76 -14.92 -45.51
CA LEU A 147 -2.51 -13.53 -45.16
C LEU A 147 -1.06 -13.15 -45.47
N ALA A 148 -0.85 -11.92 -45.94
CA ALA A 148 0.46 -11.32 -46.05
C ALA A 148 0.66 -10.34 -44.88
N LEU A 149 1.53 -10.71 -43.94
CA LEU A 149 2.07 -9.80 -42.93
C LEU A 149 3.43 -9.31 -43.41
N THR A 150 3.60 -7.98 -43.55
CA THR A 150 4.87 -7.36 -43.96
C THR A 150 5.29 -6.29 -42.96
N VAL A 151 6.53 -6.36 -42.47
CA VAL A 151 7.11 -5.39 -41.54
C VAL A 151 8.41 -4.84 -42.15
N SER A 152 8.37 -3.63 -42.69
CA SER A 152 9.39 -3.16 -43.63
C SER A 152 9.85 -1.72 -43.44
N GLY A 153 11.14 -1.50 -43.71
CA GLY A 153 11.79 -0.20 -43.66
C GLY A 153 12.33 0.15 -42.27
N ALA A 154 13.35 1.01 -42.26
CA ALA A 154 14.09 1.35 -41.05
C ALA A 154 13.18 1.88 -39.93
N GLY A 155 13.39 1.37 -38.71
CA GLY A 155 12.60 1.74 -37.53
C GLY A 155 11.18 1.14 -37.49
N SER A 156 10.79 0.30 -38.45
CA SER A 156 9.57 -0.52 -38.31
C SER A 156 9.74 -1.56 -37.19
N GLN A 157 8.67 -1.80 -36.43
CA GLN A 157 8.69 -2.68 -35.27
C GLN A 157 7.53 -3.68 -35.27
N PHE A 158 7.81 -4.90 -34.81
CA PHE A 158 6.79 -5.89 -34.49
C PHE A 158 7.10 -6.55 -33.14
N VAL A 159 6.09 -6.60 -32.27
CA VAL A 159 6.21 -7.11 -30.91
C VAL A 159 5.09 -8.10 -30.60
N MET A 160 5.43 -9.22 -29.96
CA MET A 160 4.48 -10.19 -29.39
C MET A 160 4.84 -10.47 -27.94
N SER A 161 3.86 -10.44 -27.04
CA SER A 161 4.01 -10.72 -25.61
C SER A 161 2.84 -11.53 -25.03
N ASN A 162 3.11 -12.22 -23.91
CA ASN A 162 2.11 -12.77 -23.00
C ASN A 162 1.06 -13.68 -23.67
N GLY A 163 1.49 -14.65 -24.48
CA GLY A 163 0.59 -15.61 -25.16
C GLY A 163 0.01 -15.10 -26.48
N ALA A 164 0.51 -14.00 -27.03
CA ALA A 164 0.09 -13.50 -28.34
C ALA A 164 0.37 -14.52 -29.47
N MET A 165 -0.47 -14.49 -30.50
CA MET A 165 -0.39 -15.45 -31.62
C MET A 165 -0.49 -14.80 -33.00
N LEU A 166 0.35 -15.25 -33.93
CA LEU A 166 0.08 -15.18 -35.37
C LEU A 166 -0.43 -16.56 -35.81
N LYS A 167 -1.64 -16.63 -36.37
CA LYS A 167 -2.30 -17.89 -36.74
C LYS A 167 -2.92 -17.83 -38.13
N PHE A 168 -2.11 -18.07 -39.17
CA PHE A 168 -2.56 -18.07 -40.56
C PHE A 168 -1.51 -18.69 -41.50
N PRO A 169 -1.93 -19.37 -42.59
CA PRO A 169 -1.05 -19.64 -43.72
C PRO A 169 -0.74 -18.35 -44.48
N GLY A 170 0.27 -18.37 -45.35
CA GLY A 170 0.63 -17.22 -46.19
C GLY A 170 2.07 -16.78 -45.97
N TRP A 171 2.30 -15.51 -45.62
CA TRP A 171 3.64 -14.93 -45.49
C TRP A 171 3.80 -14.03 -44.27
N PHE A 172 4.95 -14.13 -43.62
CA PHE A 172 5.44 -13.17 -42.63
C PHE A 172 6.83 -12.68 -43.07
N ASN A 173 6.84 -11.56 -43.79
CA ASN A 173 8.05 -10.97 -44.34
C ASN A 173 8.51 -9.78 -43.49
N ALA A 174 9.82 -9.72 -43.21
CA ALA A 174 10.44 -8.58 -42.55
C ALA A 174 11.64 -8.07 -43.35
N THR A 175 11.82 -6.74 -43.41
CA THR A 175 12.86 -6.10 -44.24
C THR A 175 13.40 -4.84 -43.56
N GLY A 176 14.58 -4.91 -42.96
CA GLY A 176 15.17 -3.80 -42.18
C GLY A 176 14.41 -3.46 -40.89
N ALA A 177 13.71 -4.44 -40.32
CA ALA A 177 12.82 -4.28 -39.17
C ALA A 177 13.42 -4.76 -37.83
N SER A 178 12.77 -4.40 -36.73
CA SER A 178 13.04 -4.96 -35.39
C SER A 178 11.87 -5.84 -34.95
N LEU A 179 12.12 -7.13 -34.74
CA LEU A 179 11.12 -8.11 -34.28
C LEU A 179 11.45 -8.57 -32.86
N ASN A 180 10.46 -8.58 -31.98
CA ASN A 180 10.59 -9.04 -30.59
C ASN A 180 9.42 -9.93 -30.17
N ILE A 181 9.64 -11.23 -30.05
CA ILE A 181 8.63 -12.25 -29.77
C ILE A 181 8.97 -12.87 -28.41
N THR A 182 8.10 -12.70 -27.42
CA THR A 182 8.32 -13.13 -26.02
C THR A 182 7.10 -13.91 -25.54
N ASP A 183 7.31 -15.11 -24.99
CA ASP A 183 6.24 -15.99 -24.48
C ASP A 183 5.04 -16.13 -25.46
N SER A 184 5.31 -16.27 -26.77
CA SER A 184 4.33 -16.12 -27.86
C SER A 184 4.53 -17.12 -29.01
N THR A 185 3.53 -17.28 -29.88
CA THR A 185 3.51 -18.34 -30.92
C THR A 185 3.19 -17.83 -32.32
N ILE A 186 3.95 -18.29 -33.32
CA ILE A 186 3.59 -18.22 -34.75
C ILE A 186 3.22 -19.65 -35.18
N THR A 187 2.03 -19.86 -35.75
CA THR A 187 1.54 -21.20 -36.12
C THR A 187 0.45 -21.15 -37.21
N GLY A 188 -0.05 -22.32 -37.62
CA GLY A 188 -1.16 -22.52 -38.56
C GLY A 188 -2.48 -22.93 -37.88
N PHE A 189 -3.44 -23.41 -38.67
CA PHE A 189 -4.68 -24.02 -38.17
C PHE A 189 -4.51 -25.53 -37.93
N ASN A 190 -5.30 -26.14 -37.04
CA ASN A 190 -5.40 -27.61 -37.05
C ASN A 190 -6.48 -28.08 -38.03
N ASP A 191 -6.44 -29.35 -38.44
CA ASP A 191 -7.35 -29.89 -39.46
C ASP A 191 -8.83 -29.83 -39.04
N THR A 192 -9.12 -29.87 -37.72
CA THR A 192 -10.48 -29.72 -37.18
C THR A 192 -11.02 -28.30 -37.40
N GLU A 193 -10.17 -27.27 -37.32
CA GLU A 193 -10.55 -25.88 -37.62
C GLU A 193 -10.86 -25.67 -39.12
N LEU A 194 -10.30 -26.51 -39.99
CA LEU A 194 -10.53 -26.46 -41.44
C LEU A 194 -11.62 -27.41 -41.94
N GLN A 195 -12.07 -28.38 -41.14
CA GLN A 195 -12.90 -29.51 -41.55
C GLN A 195 -14.17 -29.13 -42.35
N ASN A 196 -14.76 -27.97 -42.06
CA ASN A 196 -15.98 -27.46 -42.72
C ASN A 196 -15.74 -26.27 -43.66
N SER A 197 -14.49 -25.87 -43.89
CA SER A 197 -14.12 -24.71 -44.72
C SER A 197 -14.25 -24.95 -46.23
N GLY A 198 -14.28 -26.23 -46.65
CA GLY A 198 -14.19 -26.63 -48.06
C GLY A 198 -12.79 -26.49 -48.67
N LEU A 199 -11.78 -26.11 -47.88
CA LEU A 199 -10.40 -25.97 -48.32
C LEU A 199 -9.62 -27.29 -48.21
N ASP A 200 -8.61 -27.40 -49.08
CA ASP A 200 -7.52 -28.36 -48.98
C ASP A 200 -6.71 -28.08 -47.71
N SER A 201 -6.73 -29.01 -46.73
CA SER A 201 -6.06 -28.83 -45.44
C SER A 201 -4.55 -28.67 -45.61
N GLU A 202 -3.94 -29.51 -46.44
CA GLU A 202 -2.50 -29.56 -46.78
C GLU A 202 -1.93 -28.23 -47.33
N LEU A 203 -2.78 -27.30 -47.76
CA LEU A 203 -2.34 -25.98 -48.24
C LEU A 203 -2.63 -24.85 -47.24
N ASN A 204 -3.34 -25.11 -46.14
CA ASN A 204 -3.93 -24.06 -45.31
C ASN A 204 -3.92 -24.33 -43.79
N ASN A 205 -3.52 -25.53 -43.35
CA ASN A 205 -3.35 -25.88 -41.94
C ASN A 205 -1.98 -25.40 -41.39
N ASP A 206 -1.03 -25.03 -42.24
CA ASP A 206 0.26 -24.52 -41.78
C ASP A 206 0.27 -23.01 -41.56
N GLY A 207 1.33 -22.55 -40.89
CA GLY A 207 1.61 -21.15 -40.60
C GLY A 207 2.19 -20.40 -41.81
N PRO A 208 2.68 -19.17 -41.58
CA PRO A 208 3.22 -18.35 -42.65
C PRO A 208 4.60 -18.85 -43.09
N ILE A 209 4.91 -18.71 -44.38
CA ILE A 209 6.29 -18.75 -44.89
C ILE A 209 7.01 -17.50 -44.37
N ILE A 210 8.20 -17.66 -43.77
CA ILE A 210 8.86 -16.59 -43.03
C ILE A 210 10.19 -16.18 -43.70
N ALA A 211 10.32 -14.91 -44.06
CA ALA A 211 11.54 -14.34 -44.64
C ALA A 211 11.95 -13.04 -43.94
N TRP A 212 13.09 -13.04 -43.27
CA TRP A 212 13.63 -11.90 -42.53
C TRP A 212 14.93 -11.40 -43.19
N THR A 213 14.87 -10.20 -43.74
CA THR A 213 15.77 -9.74 -44.81
C THR A 213 16.35 -8.35 -44.55
N ALA A 214 17.43 -8.00 -45.25
CA ALA A 214 17.98 -6.64 -45.36
C ALA A 214 18.18 -5.93 -44.00
N SER A 215 19.05 -6.49 -43.15
CA SER A 215 19.37 -6.00 -41.79
C SER A 215 18.19 -6.04 -40.81
N THR A 216 17.30 -7.03 -40.94
CA THR A 216 16.29 -7.31 -39.91
C THR A 216 16.97 -7.89 -38.67
N THR A 217 16.57 -7.43 -37.48
CA THR A 217 16.96 -8.06 -36.21
C THR A 217 15.75 -8.73 -35.59
N ALA A 218 15.78 -10.06 -35.47
CA ALA A 218 14.73 -10.84 -34.83
C ALA A 218 15.18 -11.34 -33.45
N SER A 219 14.25 -11.34 -32.49
CA SER A 219 14.46 -11.74 -31.10
C SER A 219 13.32 -12.66 -30.66
N LEU A 220 13.64 -13.88 -30.22
CA LEU A 220 12.68 -14.86 -29.72
C LEU A 220 13.07 -15.26 -28.30
N TYR A 221 12.10 -15.27 -27.39
CA TYR A 221 12.31 -15.63 -25.99
C TYR A 221 11.14 -16.51 -25.51
N ARG A 222 11.41 -17.75 -25.09
CA ARG A 222 10.38 -18.73 -24.68
C ARG A 222 9.20 -18.82 -25.64
N SER A 223 9.50 -18.69 -26.94
CA SER A 223 8.51 -18.52 -28.00
C SER A 223 8.59 -19.64 -29.02
N SER A 224 7.51 -19.84 -29.75
CA SER A 224 7.37 -20.95 -30.70
C SER A 224 7.16 -20.42 -32.12
N ILE A 225 7.95 -20.91 -33.07
CA ILE A 225 7.56 -20.94 -34.48
C ILE A 225 7.21 -22.40 -34.78
N ASP A 226 5.93 -22.65 -34.95
CA ASP A 226 5.30 -23.96 -35.04
C ASP A 226 4.58 -24.11 -36.39
N ARG A 227 4.40 -25.35 -36.86
CA ARG A 227 3.73 -25.66 -38.14
C ARG A 227 4.22 -24.77 -39.31
N ILE A 228 5.53 -24.75 -39.57
CA ILE A 228 6.06 -24.05 -40.76
C ILE A 228 5.48 -24.72 -42.03
N TYR A 229 5.26 -23.95 -43.08
CA TYR A 229 4.63 -24.42 -44.33
C TYR A 229 5.28 -25.69 -44.91
N GLN A 230 4.50 -26.76 -45.01
CA GLN A 230 4.80 -28.02 -45.69
C GLN A 230 3.85 -28.22 -46.89
N ASP A 231 4.17 -29.18 -47.77
CA ASP A 231 3.25 -29.75 -48.77
C ASP A 231 3.79 -31.14 -49.14
N SER A 232 3.30 -32.20 -48.50
CA SER A 232 3.79 -33.58 -48.67
C SER A 232 3.62 -34.16 -50.08
N ARG A 233 2.93 -33.45 -50.97
CA ARG A 233 2.79 -33.79 -52.39
C ARG A 233 3.88 -33.18 -53.27
N PHE A 234 4.69 -32.26 -52.71
CA PHE A 234 5.81 -31.68 -53.43
C PHE A 234 6.89 -32.74 -53.66
N SER A 235 7.27 -32.95 -54.91
CA SER A 235 8.30 -33.90 -55.32
C SER A 235 9.38 -33.18 -56.11
N GLU A 236 10.61 -33.66 -55.99
CA GLU A 236 11.78 -32.99 -56.56
C GLU A 236 11.65 -32.84 -58.09
N GLY A 237 11.77 -31.60 -58.57
CA GLY A 237 11.55 -31.24 -59.98
C GLY A 237 10.09 -31.03 -60.42
N GLY A 238 9.09 -31.27 -59.56
CA GLY A 238 7.67 -31.18 -59.92
C GLY A 238 7.15 -29.76 -60.18
N ARG A 239 7.71 -28.74 -59.51
CA ARG A 239 7.47 -27.31 -59.74
C ARG A 239 8.73 -26.50 -59.47
N GLY A 240 8.95 -25.41 -60.22
CA GLY A 240 10.04 -24.48 -59.94
C GLY A 240 9.74 -23.62 -58.71
N GLY A 241 10.40 -23.91 -57.59
CA GLY A 241 10.19 -23.19 -56.33
C GLY A 241 10.65 -23.93 -55.07
N ALA A 242 11.83 -24.55 -55.08
CA ALA A 242 12.39 -25.31 -53.96
C ALA A 242 12.89 -24.44 -52.78
N ALA A 243 12.23 -23.31 -52.50
CA ALA A 243 12.59 -22.33 -51.48
C ALA A 243 11.40 -21.85 -50.64
N ASN A 244 10.23 -22.47 -50.81
CA ASN A 244 8.96 -21.99 -50.22
C ASN A 244 8.61 -22.64 -48.87
N PHE A 245 9.48 -23.50 -48.32
CA PHE A 245 9.21 -24.33 -47.14
C PHE A 245 10.06 -23.94 -45.91
N ASN A 246 10.83 -22.85 -46.00
CA ASN A 246 11.97 -22.60 -45.11
C ASN A 246 11.88 -21.26 -44.37
N LEU A 247 12.25 -21.26 -43.09
CA LEU A 247 12.49 -20.03 -42.32
C LEU A 247 13.80 -19.40 -42.83
N THR A 248 13.70 -18.26 -43.52
CA THR A 248 14.83 -17.69 -44.28
C THR A 248 15.34 -16.39 -43.69
N VAL A 249 16.66 -16.28 -43.49
CA VAL A 249 17.35 -15.09 -42.95
C VAL A 249 18.40 -14.61 -43.95
N SER A 250 18.32 -13.36 -44.41
CA SER A 250 19.24 -12.85 -45.46
C SER A 250 19.60 -11.36 -45.39
N GLY A 251 20.62 -10.97 -46.14
CA GLY A 251 21.05 -9.58 -46.33
C GLY A 251 21.47 -8.89 -45.05
N SER A 252 22.47 -9.42 -44.35
CA SER A 252 23.00 -8.92 -43.07
C SER A 252 22.00 -8.91 -41.92
N SER A 253 21.04 -9.83 -41.92
CA SER A 253 20.04 -9.97 -40.85
C SER A 253 20.56 -10.86 -39.70
N THR A 254 20.04 -10.65 -38.50
CA THR A 254 20.48 -11.37 -37.29
C THR A 254 19.29 -11.92 -36.51
N VAL A 255 19.35 -13.21 -36.16
CA VAL A 255 18.36 -13.87 -35.30
C VAL A 255 18.96 -14.22 -33.95
N TYR A 256 18.25 -13.88 -32.88
CA TYR A 256 18.52 -14.34 -31.52
C TYR A 256 17.32 -15.13 -31.03
N ALA A 257 17.54 -16.33 -30.49
CA ALA A 257 16.48 -17.15 -29.91
C ALA A 257 16.92 -17.77 -28.58
N TYR A 258 16.07 -17.72 -27.56
CA TYR A 258 16.35 -18.22 -26.21
C TYR A 258 15.21 -19.10 -25.71
N ASP A 259 15.52 -20.31 -25.26
CA ASP A 259 14.55 -21.30 -24.74
C ASP A 259 13.32 -21.46 -25.67
N SER A 260 13.55 -21.41 -26.99
CA SER A 260 12.51 -21.27 -28.01
C SER A 260 12.49 -22.46 -28.98
N TYR A 261 11.32 -22.72 -29.56
CA TYR A 261 11.09 -23.82 -30.51
C TYR A 261 11.01 -23.30 -31.95
N LEU A 262 11.61 -24.02 -32.89
CA LEU A 262 11.49 -23.79 -34.33
C LEU A 262 11.06 -25.10 -35.02
N SER A 263 9.94 -25.10 -35.73
CA SER A 263 9.43 -26.23 -36.54
C SER A 263 10.25 -26.46 -37.82
N VAL A 264 11.54 -26.69 -37.64
CA VAL A 264 12.49 -27.25 -38.62
C VAL A 264 12.91 -28.63 -38.14
N ASP A 265 13.45 -29.48 -39.01
CA ASP A 265 13.55 -30.93 -38.73
C ASP A 265 14.76 -31.61 -39.42
N TYR A 266 14.90 -32.92 -39.23
CA TYR A 266 15.92 -33.75 -39.89
C TYR A 266 15.35 -34.72 -40.96
N SER A 267 14.13 -34.45 -41.47
CA SER A 267 13.43 -35.25 -42.47
C SER A 267 14.12 -35.21 -43.83
N ASN A 268 14.39 -36.38 -44.41
CA ASN A 268 14.89 -36.47 -45.79
C ASN A 268 13.77 -36.54 -46.84
N VAL A 269 12.53 -36.22 -46.46
CA VAL A 269 11.37 -36.25 -47.36
C VAL A 269 11.07 -34.84 -47.86
N VAL A 270 11.30 -34.65 -49.16
CA VAL A 270 10.98 -33.40 -49.88
C VAL A 270 9.51 -33.03 -49.67
N GLY A 271 9.25 -31.74 -49.42
CA GLY A 271 7.91 -31.20 -49.20
C GLY A 271 7.49 -31.13 -47.74
N ILE A 272 7.97 -32.03 -46.88
CA ILE A 272 7.74 -31.94 -45.41
C ILE A 272 8.97 -31.44 -44.65
N HIS A 273 10.19 -31.64 -45.17
CA HIS A 273 11.40 -31.08 -44.57
C HIS A 273 11.38 -29.54 -44.56
N ASN A 274 11.36 -28.96 -43.36
CA ASN A 274 11.53 -27.54 -43.12
C ASN A 274 12.97 -27.23 -42.67
N GLU A 275 13.64 -26.30 -43.34
CA GLU A 275 15.01 -25.88 -43.04
C GLU A 275 15.06 -24.42 -42.53
N PHE A 276 16.02 -24.12 -41.65
CA PHE A 276 16.38 -22.76 -41.24
C PHE A 276 17.56 -22.26 -42.09
N HIS A 277 17.27 -21.43 -43.10
CA HIS A 277 18.27 -20.89 -44.02
C HIS A 277 18.87 -19.58 -43.51
N VAL A 278 20.20 -19.51 -43.50
CA VAL A 278 20.95 -18.29 -43.13
C VAL A 278 21.92 -17.94 -44.25
N ASP A 279 21.76 -16.78 -44.89
CA ASP A 279 22.58 -16.42 -46.05
C ASP A 279 24.05 -16.08 -45.70
N GLY A 280 24.89 -15.95 -46.74
CA GLY A 280 26.32 -15.68 -46.63
C GLY A 280 26.72 -14.35 -45.97
N THR A 281 25.76 -13.54 -45.52
CA THR A 281 25.96 -12.26 -44.83
C THR A 281 25.30 -12.20 -43.45
N SER A 282 24.47 -13.19 -43.12
CA SER A 282 23.57 -13.20 -41.97
C SER A 282 24.06 -14.16 -40.88
N THR A 283 23.49 -14.08 -39.67
CA THR A 283 23.92 -14.93 -38.55
C THR A 283 22.78 -15.21 -37.57
N ALA A 284 22.78 -16.43 -37.01
CA ALA A 284 21.89 -16.81 -35.92
C ALA A 284 22.66 -17.15 -34.63
N TYR A 285 22.07 -16.81 -33.49
CA TYR A 285 22.54 -17.13 -32.14
C TYR A 285 21.41 -17.81 -31.37
N LEU A 286 21.53 -19.12 -31.14
CA LEU A 286 20.46 -19.99 -30.67
C LEU A 286 20.80 -20.57 -29.28
N TYR A 287 20.14 -20.10 -28.22
CA TYR A 287 20.34 -20.50 -26.83
C TYR A 287 19.26 -21.49 -26.40
N ASN A 288 19.63 -22.76 -26.21
CA ASN A 288 18.67 -23.85 -25.92
C ASN A 288 17.45 -23.83 -26.86
N VAL A 289 17.73 -23.79 -28.16
CA VAL A 289 16.69 -23.91 -29.19
C VAL A 289 16.45 -25.37 -29.48
N THR A 290 15.18 -25.77 -29.45
CA THR A 290 14.71 -27.09 -29.88
C THR A 290 14.08 -27.01 -31.26
N ILE A 291 14.02 -28.16 -31.93
CA ILE A 291 13.49 -28.30 -33.28
C ILE A 291 12.40 -29.39 -33.31
N ASP A 292 11.64 -29.55 -34.40
CA ASP A 292 10.77 -30.72 -34.54
C ASP A 292 11.62 -31.98 -34.74
N ARG A 293 11.21 -33.05 -34.06
CA ARG A 293 11.82 -34.39 -34.09
C ARG A 293 10.82 -35.49 -34.40
N ALA A 294 9.55 -35.15 -34.66
CA ALA A 294 8.50 -36.12 -34.99
C ALA A 294 8.67 -36.71 -36.39
N GLN A 295 9.30 -35.98 -37.31
CA GLN A 295 9.57 -36.40 -38.69
C GLN A 295 10.99 -37.01 -38.90
N ASP A 296 11.77 -37.21 -37.84
CA ASP A 296 13.13 -37.77 -37.90
C ASP A 296 13.18 -39.14 -38.59
N PRO A 297 14.05 -39.34 -39.60
CA PRO A 297 14.34 -40.66 -40.14
C PRO A 297 14.94 -41.59 -39.06
N ILE A 298 14.49 -42.85 -39.04
CA ILE A 298 14.87 -43.87 -38.02
C ILE A 298 16.39 -44.05 -37.89
N TYR A 299 17.13 -43.83 -38.98
CA TYR A 299 18.59 -43.91 -39.00
C TYR A 299 19.20 -42.52 -39.22
N SER A 300 20.10 -42.10 -38.32
CA SER A 300 20.79 -40.80 -38.41
C SER A 300 21.74 -40.68 -39.61
N SER A 301 22.06 -41.77 -40.29
CA SER A 301 22.73 -41.77 -41.61
C SER A 301 21.88 -41.12 -42.71
N ASN A 302 20.57 -40.99 -42.48
CA ASN A 302 19.60 -40.48 -43.43
C ASN A 302 19.11 -39.08 -43.06
N TRP A 303 19.63 -38.46 -41.99
CA TRP A 303 19.22 -37.12 -41.56
C TRP A 303 19.77 -36.05 -42.51
N THR A 304 18.90 -35.13 -42.90
CA THR A 304 19.24 -33.82 -43.45
C THR A 304 19.57 -32.83 -42.31
N ALA A 305 19.93 -31.59 -42.62
CA ALA A 305 20.33 -30.60 -41.62
C ALA A 305 19.24 -29.54 -41.44
N ALA A 306 18.59 -29.52 -40.26
CA ALA A 306 17.60 -28.51 -39.89
C ALA A 306 18.11 -27.06 -39.99
N PHE A 307 19.43 -26.85 -39.84
CA PHE A 307 20.08 -25.54 -39.87
C PHE A 307 21.03 -25.47 -41.08
N VAL A 308 20.72 -24.61 -42.06
CA VAL A 308 21.40 -24.52 -43.37
C VAL A 308 22.00 -23.11 -43.60
N PRO A 309 23.20 -22.84 -43.05
CA PRO A 309 23.95 -21.63 -43.34
C PRO A 309 24.71 -21.73 -44.67
N ALA A 310 24.54 -20.73 -45.54
CA ALA A 310 25.28 -20.58 -46.79
C ALA A 310 26.74 -20.09 -46.56
N PRO A 311 27.65 -20.19 -47.54
CA PRO A 311 29.05 -19.78 -47.38
C PRO A 311 29.19 -18.31 -46.95
N GLY A 312 29.77 -18.09 -45.76
CA GLY A 312 29.92 -16.78 -45.11
C GLY A 312 28.96 -16.56 -43.94
N GLY A 313 27.83 -17.26 -43.91
CA GLY A 313 26.87 -17.25 -42.81
C GLY A 313 27.19 -18.30 -41.74
N ALA A 314 26.57 -18.14 -40.55
CA ALA A 314 26.76 -19.07 -39.44
C ALA A 314 25.51 -19.20 -38.55
N VAL A 315 25.29 -20.41 -38.03
CA VAL A 315 24.39 -20.68 -36.90
C VAL A 315 25.24 -21.05 -35.70
N ASN A 316 25.12 -20.30 -34.61
CA ASN A 316 25.94 -20.42 -33.41
C ASN A 316 25.07 -20.97 -32.27
N LEU A 317 25.39 -22.15 -31.76
CA LEU A 317 24.62 -22.80 -30.70
C LEU A 317 25.19 -22.46 -29.33
N PHE A 318 24.30 -22.04 -28.43
CA PHE A 318 24.56 -21.88 -27.01
C PHE A 318 23.68 -22.83 -26.21
N ARG A 319 24.25 -23.34 -25.11
CA ARG A 319 23.59 -24.26 -24.19
C ARG A 319 23.73 -23.76 -22.76
N TRP A 320 22.83 -24.21 -21.89
CA TRP A 320 22.83 -23.80 -20.49
C TRP A 320 23.60 -24.81 -19.63
N LEU A 321 24.61 -24.33 -18.91
CA LEU A 321 25.09 -24.98 -17.71
C LEU A 321 24.27 -24.46 -16.52
N ASP A 322 23.40 -25.31 -15.97
CA ASP A 322 22.68 -25.04 -14.73
C ASP A 322 23.51 -25.55 -13.55
N ALA A 323 24.34 -24.66 -13.01
CA ALA A 323 25.23 -24.94 -11.90
C ALA A 323 24.53 -24.73 -10.55
N THR A 324 24.57 -25.75 -9.69
CA THR A 324 24.21 -25.66 -8.27
C THR A 324 25.48 -25.80 -7.43
N VAL A 325 25.69 -24.90 -6.47
CA VAL A 325 26.89 -24.90 -5.61
C VAL A 325 26.48 -25.05 -4.16
N LEU A 326 26.97 -26.11 -3.53
CA LEU A 326 26.67 -26.50 -2.16
C LEU A 326 27.95 -26.56 -1.32
N ASP A 327 27.78 -26.55 -0.01
CA ASP A 327 28.83 -26.93 0.93
C ASP A 327 28.79 -28.44 1.24
N ARG A 328 29.76 -28.92 2.02
CA ARG A 328 29.86 -30.33 2.47
C ARG A 328 28.63 -30.85 3.25
N THR A 329 27.71 -29.99 3.66
CA THR A 329 26.48 -30.25 4.40
C THR A 329 25.23 -30.04 3.54
N ALA A 330 25.40 -29.90 2.22
CA ALA A 330 24.37 -29.66 1.22
C ALA A 330 23.63 -28.31 1.32
N PHE A 331 24.20 -27.31 2.01
CA PHE A 331 23.66 -25.95 2.05
C PHE A 331 24.19 -25.09 0.91
N ALA A 332 23.33 -24.22 0.37
CA ALA A 332 23.61 -23.36 -0.77
C ALA A 332 24.74 -22.34 -0.53
N VAL A 333 25.75 -22.31 -1.41
CA VAL A 333 26.86 -21.35 -1.34
C VAL A 333 26.62 -20.19 -2.32
N ALA A 334 25.84 -19.22 -1.84
CA ALA A 334 25.49 -18.00 -2.57
C ALA A 334 26.70 -17.11 -2.89
N GLY A 335 26.66 -16.39 -4.01
CA GLY A 335 27.71 -15.48 -4.46
C GLY A 335 28.99 -16.14 -5.01
N THR A 336 29.06 -17.46 -5.11
CA THR A 336 30.17 -18.20 -5.72
C THR A 336 30.39 -17.73 -7.16
N GLY A 337 31.61 -17.30 -7.49
CA GLY A 337 31.97 -16.91 -8.86
C GLY A 337 32.41 -18.12 -9.69
N ILE A 338 31.77 -18.33 -10.84
CA ILE A 338 32.02 -19.41 -11.79
C ILE A 338 32.75 -18.85 -13.02
N TRP A 339 33.71 -19.58 -13.56
CA TRP A 339 34.37 -19.24 -14.83
C TRP A 339 34.63 -20.48 -15.68
N SER A 340 34.09 -20.45 -16.89
CA SER A 340 34.15 -21.53 -17.87
C SER A 340 35.31 -21.33 -18.84
N SER A 341 36.04 -22.40 -19.15
CA SER A 341 37.20 -22.36 -20.05
C SER A 341 37.22 -23.55 -21.01
N SER A 342 37.28 -23.29 -22.32
CA SER A 342 37.18 -24.32 -23.36
C SER A 342 38.34 -25.30 -23.27
N SER A 343 38.03 -26.59 -23.18
CA SER A 343 38.98 -27.69 -23.05
C SER A 343 39.29 -28.30 -24.43
N PRO A 344 40.56 -28.59 -24.78
CA PRO A 344 41.77 -28.48 -23.94
C PRO A 344 42.50 -27.12 -24.03
N THR A 345 41.95 -26.12 -24.74
CA THR A 345 42.69 -24.89 -25.08
C THR A 345 42.98 -23.98 -23.89
N GLY A 346 42.17 -24.05 -22.83
CA GLY A 346 42.26 -23.20 -21.64
C GLY A 346 41.78 -21.76 -21.85
N ALA A 347 41.29 -21.41 -23.04
CA ALA A 347 40.72 -20.09 -23.31
C ALA A 347 39.40 -19.91 -22.55
N THR A 348 39.17 -18.75 -21.95
CA THR A 348 37.86 -18.40 -21.34
C THR A 348 36.76 -18.48 -22.39
N ALA A 349 35.59 -19.01 -22.01
CA ALA A 349 34.42 -19.07 -22.89
C ALA A 349 34.11 -17.69 -23.51
N GLN A 350 33.71 -17.68 -24.78
CA GLN A 350 33.48 -16.47 -25.58
C GLN A 350 32.02 -16.36 -26.02
N TYR A 351 31.56 -15.13 -26.20
CA TYR A 351 30.18 -14.75 -26.48
C TYR A 351 30.09 -14.06 -27.84
N PRO A 352 30.13 -14.79 -28.98
CA PRO A 352 30.13 -14.21 -30.34
C PRO A 352 28.91 -13.35 -30.68
N ASP A 353 27.83 -13.40 -29.89
CA ASP A 353 26.71 -12.45 -29.88
C ASP A 353 27.12 -11.01 -29.47
N ASN A 354 28.30 -10.88 -28.86
CA ASN A 354 28.94 -9.69 -28.33
C ASN A 354 30.39 -9.54 -28.86
N GLY A 355 30.71 -10.18 -30.01
CA GLY A 355 32.06 -10.30 -30.54
C GLY A 355 32.96 -11.27 -29.74
N PRO A 356 34.30 -11.17 -29.82
CA PRO A 356 35.20 -11.98 -28.99
C PRO A 356 35.25 -11.42 -27.55
N SER A 357 34.14 -11.54 -26.84
CA SER A 357 33.93 -11.08 -25.46
C SER A 357 33.84 -12.27 -24.50
N SER A 358 34.45 -12.16 -23.32
CA SER A 358 34.25 -13.09 -22.20
C SER A 358 33.08 -12.71 -21.28
N ILE A 359 32.22 -11.80 -21.73
CA ILE A 359 30.99 -11.36 -21.05
C ILE A 359 29.83 -11.45 -22.06
N PRO A 360 28.68 -12.07 -21.73
CA PRO A 360 27.52 -12.15 -22.61
C PRO A 360 27.01 -10.78 -23.07
N SER A 361 26.32 -10.70 -24.21
CA SER A 361 25.69 -9.46 -24.64
C SER A 361 24.69 -8.92 -23.61
N SER A 362 24.41 -7.62 -23.68
CA SER A 362 23.34 -6.98 -22.89
C SER A 362 21.98 -7.67 -23.06
N ARG A 363 21.72 -8.27 -24.23
CA ARG A 363 20.55 -9.09 -24.54
C ARG A 363 20.50 -10.37 -23.69
N THR A 364 21.59 -11.15 -23.70
CA THR A 364 21.71 -12.38 -22.91
C THR A 364 21.69 -12.11 -21.40
N LEU A 365 22.29 -10.99 -20.95
CA LEU A 365 22.23 -10.55 -19.56
C LEU A 365 20.81 -10.14 -19.12
N TRP A 366 20.09 -9.40 -19.96
CA TRP A 366 18.68 -9.06 -19.74
C TRP A 366 17.81 -10.32 -19.64
N TYR A 367 18.00 -11.28 -20.56
CA TYR A 367 17.24 -12.54 -20.56
C TYR A 367 17.42 -13.35 -19.27
N LEU A 368 18.65 -13.39 -18.74
CA LEU A 368 18.97 -14.09 -17.49
C LEU A 368 18.52 -13.33 -16.21
N GLY A 369 18.12 -12.05 -16.32
CA GLY A 369 17.89 -11.20 -15.16
C GLY A 369 19.16 -10.85 -14.37
N ARG A 370 20.34 -10.87 -15.03
CA ARG A 370 21.66 -10.73 -14.40
C ARG A 370 22.43 -9.51 -14.91
N SER A 371 23.43 -9.07 -14.15
CA SER A 371 24.35 -7.99 -14.54
C SER A 371 25.68 -8.52 -15.09
N ALA A 372 26.42 -7.69 -15.81
CA ALA A 372 27.75 -8.02 -16.32
C ALA A 372 28.81 -8.24 -15.21
N SER A 373 28.58 -7.65 -14.03
CA SER A 373 29.47 -7.72 -12.86
C SER A 373 28.72 -7.36 -11.57
N GLY A 374 29.38 -7.42 -10.41
CA GLY A 374 28.80 -7.11 -9.10
C GLY A 374 28.32 -8.36 -8.35
N LEU A 375 27.29 -8.19 -7.50
CA LEU A 375 26.70 -9.28 -6.71
C LEU A 375 25.75 -10.14 -7.55
N ASN A 376 24.86 -9.54 -8.35
CA ASN A 376 23.98 -10.24 -9.29
C ASN A 376 24.65 -10.52 -10.66
N ALA A 377 25.95 -10.75 -10.66
CA ALA A 377 26.68 -11.05 -11.89
C ALA A 377 26.17 -12.36 -12.51
N TRP A 378 26.10 -12.44 -13.85
CA TRP A 378 25.66 -13.64 -14.58
C TRP A 378 26.44 -14.89 -14.19
N ASN A 379 27.72 -14.74 -13.86
CA ASN A 379 28.61 -15.81 -13.45
C ASN A 379 28.69 -15.99 -11.92
N ARG A 380 27.66 -15.58 -11.18
CA ARG A 380 27.56 -15.81 -9.73
C ARG A 380 26.31 -16.59 -9.35
N THR A 381 26.43 -17.39 -8.30
CA THR A 381 25.27 -18.03 -7.66
C THR A 381 24.40 -17.03 -6.90
N ASP A 382 23.08 -17.19 -6.97
CA ASP A 382 22.13 -16.49 -6.11
C ASP A 382 22.01 -17.11 -4.70
N SER A 383 21.06 -16.63 -3.90
CA SER A 383 20.75 -17.12 -2.55
C SER A 383 20.43 -18.62 -2.49
N THR A 384 19.95 -19.23 -3.58
CA THR A 384 19.69 -20.69 -3.66
C THR A 384 20.94 -21.49 -4.05
N GLY A 385 22.08 -20.83 -4.22
CA GLY A 385 23.33 -21.46 -4.66
C GLY A 385 23.35 -21.77 -6.15
N ARG A 386 22.43 -21.22 -6.95
CA ARG A 386 22.27 -21.55 -8.37
C ARG A 386 22.77 -20.45 -9.31
N ALA A 387 23.33 -20.86 -10.45
CA ALA A 387 23.70 -19.99 -11.56
C ALA A 387 23.42 -20.68 -12.90
N ARG A 388 22.81 -19.96 -13.84
CA ARG A 388 22.61 -20.42 -15.23
C ARG A 388 23.63 -19.72 -16.14
N ILE A 389 24.52 -20.51 -16.72
CA ILE A 389 25.67 -20.04 -17.50
C ILE A 389 25.44 -20.36 -18.98
N PRO A 390 25.38 -19.36 -19.89
CA PRO A 390 25.40 -19.60 -21.33
C PRO A 390 26.79 -20.06 -21.76
N LEU A 391 26.87 -21.15 -22.51
CA LEU A 391 28.10 -21.69 -23.09
C LEU A 391 27.94 -21.85 -24.60
N TYR A 392 28.84 -21.25 -25.37
CA TYR A 392 28.90 -21.37 -26.83
C TYR A 392 29.53 -22.72 -27.20
N THR A 393 28.75 -23.67 -27.70
CA THR A 393 29.17 -25.08 -27.82
C THR A 393 29.49 -25.53 -29.25
N ASP A 394 28.81 -24.99 -30.25
CA ASP A 394 28.92 -25.44 -31.64
C ASP A 394 28.76 -24.28 -32.62
N GLN A 395 29.47 -24.34 -33.73
CA GLN A 395 29.24 -23.47 -34.89
C GLN A 395 28.91 -24.32 -36.12
N ILE A 396 27.81 -23.99 -36.78
CA ILE A 396 27.41 -24.61 -38.04
C ILE A 396 27.66 -23.59 -39.16
N THR A 397 28.34 -24.05 -40.22
CA THR A 397 28.62 -23.27 -41.44
C THR A 397 28.48 -24.18 -42.65
N ALA A 398 28.42 -23.63 -43.87
CA ALA A 398 28.43 -24.42 -45.10
C ALA A 398 29.58 -25.44 -45.21
N ALA A 399 30.67 -25.26 -44.46
CA ALA A 399 31.82 -26.16 -44.44
C ALA A 399 31.74 -27.30 -43.39
N THR A 400 30.78 -27.27 -42.47
CA THR A 400 30.60 -28.30 -41.42
C THR A 400 29.42 -29.23 -41.70
N LEU A 401 28.49 -28.83 -42.56
CA LEU A 401 27.26 -29.57 -42.87
C LEU A 401 27.53 -31.02 -43.32
N PRO A 402 26.66 -31.98 -42.94
CA PRO A 402 25.41 -31.81 -42.18
C PRO A 402 25.59 -31.65 -40.66
N ASN A 403 26.83 -31.54 -40.15
CA ASN A 403 27.14 -31.41 -38.72
C ASN A 403 27.59 -29.98 -38.36
N GLY A 404 28.02 -29.78 -37.11
CA GLY A 404 28.65 -28.56 -36.61
C GLY A 404 30.12 -28.77 -36.25
N GLN A 405 30.92 -27.70 -36.28
CA GLN A 405 32.19 -27.66 -35.58
C GLN A 405 31.89 -27.53 -34.07
N SER A 406 32.09 -28.61 -33.32
CA SER A 406 31.82 -28.63 -31.88
C SER A 406 33.07 -28.32 -31.05
N PHE A 407 32.87 -27.58 -29.97
CA PHE A 407 33.86 -27.21 -28.95
C PHE A 407 33.21 -27.15 -27.55
N GLY A 408 32.07 -27.83 -27.37
CA GLY A 408 31.26 -27.87 -26.16
C GLY A 408 31.85 -28.61 -24.96
N ASN A 409 33.18 -28.66 -24.83
CA ASN A 409 33.89 -29.21 -23.68
C ASN A 409 34.50 -28.05 -22.88
N PHE A 410 34.17 -27.94 -21.60
CA PHE A 410 34.68 -26.87 -20.73
C PHE A 410 35.26 -27.42 -19.44
N ARG A 411 36.22 -26.67 -18.89
CA ARG A 411 36.68 -26.77 -17.52
C ARG A 411 36.09 -25.59 -16.75
N GLU A 412 35.32 -25.91 -15.72
CA GLU A 412 34.69 -24.95 -14.83
C GLU A 412 35.60 -24.67 -13.63
N VAL A 413 35.67 -23.40 -13.22
CA VAL A 413 36.41 -22.94 -12.04
C VAL A 413 35.47 -22.16 -11.15
N LEU A 414 35.19 -22.72 -9.97
CA LEU A 414 34.27 -22.14 -8.99
C LEU A 414 35.06 -21.57 -7.81
N THR A 415 34.76 -20.34 -7.42
CA THR A 415 35.52 -19.56 -6.43
C THR A 415 34.62 -18.92 -5.39
N TYR A 416 34.89 -19.19 -4.11
CA TYR A 416 34.18 -18.58 -2.98
C TYR A 416 35.17 -18.23 -1.86
N ALA A 417 35.33 -16.93 -1.58
CA ALA A 417 36.42 -16.41 -0.76
C ALA A 417 37.79 -16.96 -1.20
N ALA A 418 38.45 -17.78 -0.36
CA ALA A 418 39.72 -18.45 -0.68
C ALA A 418 39.55 -19.92 -1.14
N ALA A 419 38.32 -20.46 -1.12
CA ALA A 419 38.04 -21.81 -1.60
C ALA A 419 37.90 -21.84 -3.12
N THR A 420 38.40 -22.89 -3.76
CA THR A 420 38.28 -23.13 -5.20
C THR A 420 37.89 -24.58 -5.46
N VAL A 421 36.95 -24.79 -6.37
CA VAL A 421 36.59 -26.09 -6.97
C VAL A 421 36.86 -26.02 -8.48
N THR A 422 37.16 -27.16 -9.08
CA THR A 422 37.42 -27.29 -10.52
C THR A 422 36.82 -28.60 -10.99
N ASP A 423 36.13 -28.57 -12.12
CA ASP A 423 35.53 -29.74 -12.74
C ASP A 423 35.46 -29.60 -14.27
N GLY A 424 34.95 -30.61 -14.97
CA GLY A 424 34.64 -30.58 -16.40
C GLY A 424 33.14 -30.67 -16.69
N VAL A 425 32.70 -30.03 -17.78
CA VAL A 425 31.37 -30.24 -18.38
C VAL A 425 31.50 -30.46 -19.89
N SER A 426 30.61 -31.27 -20.45
CA SER A 426 30.64 -31.64 -21.87
C SER A 426 29.23 -31.72 -22.44
N PHE A 427 29.00 -31.10 -23.59
CA PHE A 427 27.74 -31.17 -24.33
C PHE A 427 27.86 -32.07 -25.57
N ASN A 428 26.78 -32.74 -25.94
CA ASN A 428 26.72 -33.53 -27.18
C ASN A 428 26.84 -32.60 -28.40
N ALA A 429 27.64 -32.97 -29.41
CA ALA A 429 27.79 -32.17 -30.63
C ALA A 429 26.47 -32.09 -31.42
N TYR A 430 26.22 -30.98 -32.11
CA TYR A 430 25.15 -30.91 -33.12
C TYR A 430 25.34 -32.06 -34.15
N PRO A 431 24.31 -32.88 -34.47
CA PRO A 431 22.85 -32.62 -34.43
C PRO A 431 22.10 -32.83 -33.09
N ALA A 432 22.79 -33.04 -31.96
CA ALA A 432 22.13 -33.18 -30.66
C ALA A 432 21.53 -31.84 -30.15
N VAL A 433 20.21 -31.64 -30.26
CA VAL A 433 19.52 -30.38 -29.90
C VAL A 433 18.22 -30.60 -29.10
N SER A 434 18.09 -31.72 -28.40
CA SER A 434 16.97 -31.90 -27.47
C SER A 434 17.11 -31.00 -26.23
N VAL A 435 16.04 -30.87 -25.45
CA VAL A 435 16.07 -30.16 -24.14
C VAL A 435 17.18 -30.74 -23.23
N ALA A 436 17.40 -32.05 -23.27
CA ALA A 436 18.44 -32.72 -22.48
C ALA A 436 19.86 -32.52 -23.03
N ASP A 437 20.03 -32.39 -24.35
CA ASP A 437 21.33 -32.06 -24.95
C ASP A 437 21.72 -30.60 -24.70
N ASN A 438 20.72 -29.71 -24.64
CA ASN A 438 20.91 -28.26 -24.52
C ASN A 438 21.04 -27.74 -23.08
N ASN A 439 20.78 -28.58 -22.06
CA ASN A 439 20.84 -28.20 -20.65
C ASN A 439 21.68 -29.22 -19.86
N HIS A 440 22.80 -28.78 -19.28
CA HIS A 440 23.67 -29.59 -18.46
C HIS A 440 23.54 -29.16 -16.99
N TRP A 441 22.87 -29.97 -16.17
CA TRP A 441 22.78 -29.76 -14.73
C TRP A 441 24.03 -30.29 -14.02
N ALA A 442 24.68 -29.45 -13.23
CA ALA A 442 25.89 -29.82 -12.49
C ALA A 442 25.79 -29.36 -11.02
N THR A 443 26.30 -30.19 -10.09
CA THR A 443 26.32 -29.88 -8.66
C THR A 443 27.75 -29.92 -8.13
N TYR A 444 28.20 -28.81 -7.57
CA TYR A 444 29.57 -28.61 -7.10
C TYR A 444 29.62 -28.44 -5.59
N THR A 445 30.53 -29.14 -4.90
CA THR A 445 30.58 -29.16 -3.43
C THR A 445 31.88 -28.56 -2.89
N PHE A 446 31.78 -27.47 -2.14
CA PHE A 446 32.91 -26.92 -1.39
C PHE A 446 33.15 -27.69 -0.09
N ASN A 447 34.13 -28.59 -0.08
CA ASN A 447 34.51 -29.39 1.09
C ASN A 447 35.13 -28.59 2.26
N THR A 448 35.60 -27.36 2.00
CA THR A 448 36.26 -26.47 2.97
C THR A 448 35.42 -25.25 3.37
N VAL A 449 34.28 -25.03 2.72
CA VAL A 449 33.28 -24.04 3.14
C VAL A 449 32.30 -24.74 4.07
N GLN A 450 31.77 -24.01 5.04
CA GLN A 450 30.55 -24.39 5.75
C GLN A 450 29.64 -23.16 5.82
N VAL A 451 28.45 -23.29 5.25
CA VAL A 451 27.36 -22.34 5.37
C VAL A 451 26.64 -22.65 6.69
N ARG A 452 26.29 -21.61 7.44
CA ARG A 452 25.44 -21.78 8.62
C ARG A 452 23.99 -21.86 8.15
N THR A 453 23.23 -22.81 8.68
CA THR A 453 21.78 -22.85 8.49
C THR A 453 21.14 -21.56 9.01
N GLY A 454 19.93 -21.26 8.51
CA GLY A 454 19.00 -20.36 9.20
C GLY A 454 18.68 -20.84 10.62
N PRO A 455 17.87 -20.08 11.37
CA PRO A 455 17.21 -20.61 12.56
C PRO A 455 16.32 -21.80 12.16
N ASP A 456 16.06 -22.67 13.12
CA ASP A 456 15.14 -23.83 13.01
C ASP A 456 14.48 -23.86 14.37
N LEU A 457 13.37 -23.12 14.52
CA LEU A 457 12.62 -23.08 15.76
C LEU A 457 11.97 -24.45 15.98
N GLU A 458 11.49 -24.75 17.18
CA GLU A 458 10.86 -26.04 17.45
C GLU A 458 10.02 -25.98 18.73
N LEU A 459 8.82 -26.56 18.69
CA LEU A 459 8.00 -26.84 19.87
C LEU A 459 7.83 -28.34 20.06
N ARG A 460 8.44 -28.91 21.12
CA ARG A 460 8.46 -30.36 21.32
C ARG A 460 7.23 -30.85 22.07
N GLN A 461 6.42 -31.69 21.42
CA GLN A 461 5.23 -32.31 22.03
C GLN A 461 5.52 -33.12 23.31
N THR A 462 6.75 -33.61 23.50
CA THR A 462 7.20 -34.29 24.73
C THR A 462 7.14 -33.41 25.98
N ASP A 463 7.32 -32.10 25.81
CA ASP A 463 7.42 -31.13 26.90
C ASP A 463 6.02 -30.78 27.47
N TYR A 464 4.95 -31.23 26.80
CA TYR A 464 3.54 -31.00 27.14
C TYR A 464 2.77 -32.31 27.34
N SER A 465 3.40 -33.27 28.01
CA SER A 465 2.88 -34.64 28.21
C SER A 465 1.86 -34.80 29.35
N SER A 466 1.58 -33.74 30.12
CA SER A 466 0.64 -33.75 31.24
C SER A 466 -0.58 -32.86 30.98
N THR A 467 -1.78 -33.37 31.27
CA THR A 467 -3.02 -32.61 31.17
C THR A 467 -3.09 -31.54 32.26
N GLN A 468 -3.20 -30.27 31.86
CA GLN A 468 -3.33 -29.15 32.78
C GLN A 468 -4.81 -28.97 33.19
N ASN A 469 -5.08 -29.09 34.49
CA ASN A 469 -6.40 -28.77 35.03
C ASN A 469 -6.54 -27.25 35.15
N VAL A 470 -7.63 -26.69 34.62
CA VAL A 470 -7.96 -25.26 34.67
C VAL A 470 -9.43 -25.08 35.05
N ILE A 471 -9.81 -23.90 35.54
CA ILE A 471 -11.18 -23.60 35.97
C ILE A 471 -11.89 -22.77 34.89
N GLN A 472 -13.12 -23.13 34.56
CA GLN A 472 -13.97 -22.42 33.60
C GLN A 472 -14.06 -20.92 33.95
N SER A 473 -13.94 -20.08 32.93
CA SER A 473 -13.99 -18.62 33.02
C SER A 473 -12.90 -17.94 33.87
N GLN A 474 -11.83 -18.67 34.27
CA GLN A 474 -10.62 -18.09 34.86
C GLN A 474 -9.47 -18.03 33.83
N PRO A 475 -8.66 -16.96 33.81
CA PRO A 475 -7.40 -16.93 33.07
C PRO A 475 -6.33 -17.79 33.77
N PHE A 476 -5.37 -18.30 33.00
CA PHE A 476 -4.29 -19.16 33.50
C PHE A 476 -2.99 -18.96 32.71
N THR A 477 -1.90 -19.58 33.14
CA THR A 477 -0.59 -19.48 32.48
C THR A 477 -0.13 -20.80 31.88
N VAL A 478 0.55 -20.72 30.74
CA VAL A 478 1.22 -21.85 30.08
C VAL A 478 2.66 -21.45 29.77
N THR A 479 3.63 -22.28 30.14
CA THR A 479 5.04 -22.06 29.78
C THR A 479 5.35 -22.83 28.51
N ALA A 480 5.54 -22.11 27.40
CA ALA A 480 6.05 -22.69 26.17
C ALA A 480 7.57 -22.77 26.23
N LYS A 481 8.13 -23.93 25.87
CA LYS A 481 9.57 -24.13 25.70
C LYS A 481 9.89 -24.19 24.21
N ILE A 482 10.52 -23.13 23.73
CA ILE A 482 10.89 -22.93 22.32
C ILE A 482 12.38 -23.24 22.18
N TYR A 483 12.76 -24.10 21.25
CA TYR A 483 14.16 -24.34 20.91
C TYR A 483 14.55 -23.56 19.64
N ASN A 484 15.86 -23.40 19.41
CA ASN A 484 16.41 -23.07 18.09
C ASN A 484 17.51 -24.09 17.78
N ARG A 485 17.23 -25.01 16.86
CA ARG A 485 18.14 -26.06 16.37
C ARG A 485 19.12 -25.53 15.31
N GLY A 486 18.86 -24.35 14.76
CA GLY A 486 19.62 -23.73 13.68
C GLY A 486 20.98 -23.16 14.12
N GLN A 487 21.86 -22.91 13.14
CA GLN A 487 23.24 -22.44 13.33
C GLN A 487 23.39 -20.90 13.37
N THR A 488 22.27 -20.19 13.39
CA THR A 488 22.14 -18.73 13.53
C THR A 488 21.08 -18.38 14.58
N ASP A 489 21.17 -17.18 15.16
CA ASP A 489 20.25 -16.71 16.19
C ASP A 489 18.92 -16.27 15.57
N ALA A 490 17.80 -16.71 16.14
CA ALA A 490 16.47 -16.22 15.78
C ALA A 490 16.16 -14.93 16.57
N SER A 491 15.61 -13.92 15.91
CA SER A 491 15.26 -12.63 16.53
C SER A 491 13.90 -12.14 16.07
N ALA A 492 13.27 -11.28 16.87
CA ALA A 492 11.88 -10.82 16.69
C ALA A 492 10.82 -11.95 16.71
N VAL A 493 11.20 -13.16 17.16
CA VAL A 493 10.34 -14.35 17.23
C VAL A 493 9.04 -14.05 17.97
N SER A 494 7.93 -14.53 17.44
CA SER A 494 6.62 -14.49 18.11
C SER A 494 6.12 -15.89 18.44
N ILE A 495 5.28 -16.00 19.47
CA ILE A 495 4.58 -17.22 19.84
C ILE A 495 3.14 -16.89 20.23
N ALA A 496 2.20 -17.69 19.75
CA ALA A 496 0.78 -17.54 20.04
C ALA A 496 0.16 -18.87 20.51
N ALA A 497 -0.97 -18.77 21.19
CA ALA A 497 -1.77 -19.89 21.65
C ALA A 497 -3.20 -19.81 21.09
N TYR A 498 -3.71 -20.92 20.58
CA TYR A 498 -4.99 -21.03 19.90
C TYR A 498 -5.85 -22.14 20.51
N LEU A 499 -7.12 -21.87 20.76
CA LEU A 499 -8.04 -22.86 21.33
C LEU A 499 -8.50 -23.86 20.27
N ASN A 500 -8.38 -25.15 20.58
CA ASN A 500 -8.78 -26.30 19.75
C ASN A 500 -8.25 -26.26 18.31
N GLY A 501 -7.03 -25.74 18.12
CA GLY A 501 -6.38 -25.61 16.81
C GLY A 501 -6.90 -24.47 15.93
N ASN A 502 -7.93 -23.73 16.37
CA ASN A 502 -8.54 -22.65 15.59
C ASN A 502 -7.62 -21.41 15.56
N ARG A 503 -6.83 -21.26 14.50
CA ARG A 503 -5.92 -20.11 14.31
C ARG A 503 -6.62 -18.74 14.25
N SER A 504 -7.94 -18.69 14.03
CA SER A 504 -8.74 -17.45 14.11
C SER A 504 -9.16 -17.09 15.54
N SER A 505 -8.88 -17.95 16.53
CA SER A 505 -9.25 -17.81 17.94
C SER A 505 -8.01 -17.76 18.84
N GLU A 506 -7.19 -16.73 18.65
CA GLU A 506 -6.02 -16.45 19.48
C GLU A 506 -6.44 -16.13 20.94
N VAL A 507 -5.82 -16.82 21.90
CA VAL A 507 -6.10 -16.67 23.35
C VAL A 507 -4.88 -16.24 24.17
N ALA A 508 -3.69 -16.21 23.57
CA ALA A 508 -2.49 -15.58 24.10
C ALA A 508 -1.47 -15.30 22.98
N ARG A 509 -0.61 -14.29 23.15
CA ARG A 509 0.55 -14.02 22.28
C ARG A 509 1.69 -13.32 23.04
N VAL A 510 2.92 -13.63 22.65
CA VAL A 510 4.14 -12.90 23.04
C VAL A 510 4.97 -12.67 21.77
N ASN A 511 5.53 -11.47 21.61
CA ASN A 511 6.30 -11.05 20.44
C ASN A 511 7.69 -10.54 20.86
N GLY A 512 8.64 -10.49 19.92
CA GLY A 512 9.94 -9.85 20.14
C GLY A 512 10.95 -10.71 20.92
N LEU A 513 10.77 -12.03 20.92
CA LEU A 513 11.71 -12.97 21.54
C LEU A 513 12.99 -13.11 20.70
N THR A 514 14.08 -13.45 21.37
CA THR A 514 15.38 -13.78 20.74
C THR A 514 15.83 -15.14 21.26
N ILE A 515 16.16 -16.06 20.36
CA ILE A 515 16.49 -17.46 20.67
C ILE A 515 17.81 -17.79 20.00
N VAL A 516 18.88 -17.82 20.80
CA VAL A 516 20.24 -18.04 20.32
C VAL A 516 20.42 -19.43 19.70
N THR A 517 21.34 -19.55 18.75
CA THR A 517 21.69 -20.79 18.05
C THR A 517 21.96 -21.95 19.01
N GLY A 518 21.34 -23.11 18.76
CA GLY A 518 21.41 -24.30 19.62
C GLY A 518 20.74 -24.16 21.00
N GLY A 519 20.10 -23.03 21.29
CA GLY A 519 19.52 -22.70 22.59
C GLY A 519 18.05 -23.07 22.76
N SER A 520 17.47 -22.69 23.90
CA SER A 520 16.03 -22.73 24.14
C SER A 520 15.59 -21.66 25.13
N VAL A 521 14.39 -21.10 24.92
CA VAL A 521 13.75 -20.12 25.80
C VAL A 521 12.46 -20.71 26.38
N ASN A 522 12.29 -20.59 27.69
CA ASN A 522 11.01 -20.85 28.37
C ASN A 522 10.23 -19.53 28.43
N GLN A 523 9.18 -19.38 27.62
CA GLN A 523 8.31 -18.21 27.63
C GLN A 523 6.97 -18.54 28.30
N THR A 524 6.58 -17.76 29.32
CA THR A 524 5.23 -17.84 29.88
C THR A 524 4.25 -17.04 29.03
N LEU A 525 3.13 -17.67 28.65
CA LEU A 525 1.98 -17.03 28.03
C LEU A 525 0.86 -16.91 29.07
N ASN A 526 0.23 -15.74 29.14
CA ASN A 526 -0.99 -15.50 29.91
C ASN A 526 -2.18 -15.81 29.00
N VAL A 527 -2.91 -16.89 29.30
CA VAL A 527 -4.01 -17.40 28.48
C VAL A 527 -5.34 -16.85 28.97
N ALA A 528 -6.14 -16.33 28.04
CA ALA A 528 -7.48 -15.84 28.29
C ALA A 528 -8.41 -16.94 28.84
N ALA A 529 -9.45 -16.51 29.55
CA ALA A 529 -10.38 -17.40 30.23
C ALA A 529 -11.17 -18.31 29.25
N ILE A 530 -11.14 -19.62 29.46
CA ILE A 530 -11.85 -20.60 28.63
C ILE A 530 -13.24 -20.89 29.22
N ASN A 531 -14.28 -20.71 28.41
CA ASN A 531 -15.68 -20.85 28.85
C ASN A 531 -16.30 -22.24 28.55
N GLN A 532 -15.64 -23.08 27.74
CA GLN A 532 -16.11 -24.44 27.43
C GLN A 532 -15.54 -25.45 28.43
N VAL A 533 -16.43 -26.20 29.08
CA VAL A 533 -16.10 -27.23 30.09
C VAL A 533 -15.67 -28.53 29.42
N GLY A 534 -14.84 -29.33 30.12
CA GLY A 534 -14.39 -30.65 29.68
C GLY A 534 -12.97 -30.65 29.10
N ALA A 535 -12.66 -31.69 28.33
CA ALA A 535 -11.37 -31.78 27.62
C ALA A 535 -11.29 -30.74 26.50
N GLN A 536 -10.22 -29.95 26.49
CA GLN A 536 -9.94 -28.92 25.48
C GLN A 536 -8.45 -29.02 25.09
N THR A 537 -8.06 -28.47 23.94
CA THR A 537 -6.67 -28.47 23.48
C THR A 537 -6.18 -27.04 23.26
N LEU A 538 -5.01 -26.70 23.77
CA LEU A 538 -4.35 -25.43 23.47
C LEU A 538 -3.19 -25.68 22.50
N MET A 539 -3.33 -25.23 21.26
CA MET A 539 -2.26 -25.30 20.26
C MET A 539 -1.33 -24.11 20.43
N LEU A 540 -0.10 -24.36 20.85
CA LEU A 540 0.99 -23.39 20.83
C LEU A 540 1.63 -23.40 19.45
N VAL A 541 1.90 -22.22 18.88
CA VAL A 541 2.59 -22.06 17.59
C VAL A 541 3.64 -20.97 17.72
N VAL A 542 4.90 -21.29 17.45
CA VAL A 542 5.98 -20.30 17.27
C VAL A 542 6.05 -19.87 15.81
N ASP A 543 6.43 -18.62 15.59
CA ASP A 543 6.24 -17.85 14.36
C ASP A 543 4.94 -18.16 13.58
N PRO A 544 3.76 -17.92 14.20
CA PRO A 544 2.46 -18.21 13.60
C PRO A 544 2.15 -17.43 12.30
N LEU A 545 3.05 -16.55 11.85
CA LEU A 545 2.93 -15.74 10.62
C LEU A 545 3.93 -16.16 9.52
N ASN A 546 4.82 -17.13 9.76
CA ASN A 546 5.85 -17.58 8.81
C ASN A 546 6.73 -16.42 8.28
N THR A 547 7.14 -15.54 9.19
CA THR A 547 7.95 -14.33 8.92
C THR A 547 9.46 -14.56 9.01
N ILE A 548 9.88 -15.67 9.61
CA ILE A 548 11.25 -16.19 9.66
C ILE A 548 11.34 -17.32 8.62
N ASP A 549 12.42 -17.32 7.84
CA ASP A 549 12.75 -18.42 6.93
C ASP A 549 13.56 -19.47 7.70
N GLU A 550 12.91 -20.61 7.99
CA GLU A 550 13.51 -21.74 8.70
C GLU A 550 13.89 -22.87 7.72
N GLY A 551 13.70 -22.63 6.42
CA GLY A 551 14.21 -23.39 5.30
C GLY A 551 13.21 -24.37 4.70
N GLY A 552 13.17 -25.59 5.22
CA GLY A 552 12.43 -26.70 4.63
C GLY A 552 11.07 -26.92 5.27
N ALA A 553 10.13 -27.52 4.54
CA ALA A 553 8.84 -27.94 5.09
C ALA A 553 8.93 -28.97 6.24
N ALA A 554 10.11 -29.50 6.57
CA ALA A 554 10.34 -30.30 7.77
C ALA A 554 10.59 -29.44 9.02
N GLN A 555 11.20 -28.27 8.85
CA GLN A 555 11.39 -27.23 9.86
C GLN A 555 10.08 -26.50 10.11
N GLU A 556 9.47 -25.92 9.08
CA GLU A 556 8.21 -25.16 9.17
C GLU A 556 7.04 -25.94 9.82
N ASN A 557 7.06 -27.29 9.78
CA ASN A 557 6.07 -28.17 10.41
C ASN A 557 6.41 -28.63 11.84
N ASN A 558 7.57 -28.30 12.41
CA ASN A 558 7.90 -28.61 13.81
C ASN A 558 7.46 -27.48 14.79
N ASN A 559 6.97 -26.35 14.24
CA ASN A 559 6.73 -25.09 14.93
C ASN A 559 5.45 -25.03 15.77
N PHE A 560 4.85 -26.18 16.10
CA PHE A 560 3.65 -26.25 16.94
C PHE A 560 3.66 -27.43 17.91
N ALA A 561 3.00 -27.26 19.06
CA ALA A 561 2.73 -28.33 20.01
C ALA A 561 1.38 -28.12 20.71
N ASN A 562 0.73 -29.22 21.11
CA ASN A 562 -0.57 -29.19 21.77
C ASN A 562 -0.45 -29.45 23.27
N VAL A 563 -1.06 -28.60 24.08
CA VAL A 563 -1.25 -28.83 25.53
C VAL A 563 -2.67 -29.34 25.75
N THR A 564 -2.80 -30.49 26.42
CA THR A 564 -4.12 -31.00 26.83
C THR A 564 -4.61 -30.25 28.06
N LEU A 565 -5.84 -29.72 27.99
CA LEU A 565 -6.50 -29.03 29.09
C LEU A 565 -7.70 -29.84 29.59
N ASN A 566 -7.93 -29.81 30.89
CA ASN A 566 -9.18 -30.24 31.51
C ASN A 566 -9.83 -29.04 32.19
N VAL A 567 -10.85 -28.48 31.55
CA VAL A 567 -11.59 -27.30 32.03
C VAL A 567 -12.70 -27.77 32.96
N ALA A 568 -12.47 -27.67 34.28
CA ALA A 568 -13.49 -27.99 35.29
C ALA A 568 -14.44 -26.81 35.50
N PRO A 569 -15.75 -27.04 35.74
CA PRO A 569 -16.64 -25.99 36.22
C PRO A 569 -16.21 -25.58 37.64
N PRO A 570 -16.36 -24.31 38.06
CA PRO A 570 -16.04 -23.90 39.42
C PRO A 570 -16.99 -24.56 40.44
N PRO A 571 -16.56 -24.69 41.70
CA PRO A 571 -17.35 -25.29 42.78
C PRO A 571 -18.76 -24.70 42.90
N ALA A 572 -19.71 -25.53 43.30
CA ALA A 572 -21.08 -25.08 43.55
C ALA A 572 -21.09 -24.01 44.65
N GLY A 573 -21.81 -22.91 44.42
CA GLY A 573 -21.69 -21.72 45.24
C GLY A 573 -22.91 -20.81 45.22
N TYR A 574 -22.76 -19.64 45.83
CA TYR A 574 -23.75 -18.58 45.86
C TYR A 574 -23.09 -17.19 45.84
N VAL A 575 -23.81 -16.21 45.32
CA VAL A 575 -23.45 -14.80 45.39
C VAL A 575 -24.21 -14.14 46.56
N ALA A 576 -23.49 -13.39 47.40
CA ALA A 576 -24.06 -12.65 48.52
C ALA A 576 -23.80 -11.15 48.36
N ILE A 577 -24.83 -10.37 48.03
CA ILE A 577 -24.78 -8.90 48.00
C ILE A 577 -24.70 -8.38 49.44
N GLN A 578 -23.79 -7.43 49.70
CA GLN A 578 -23.70 -6.68 50.96
C GLN A 578 -24.19 -5.24 50.81
N ASN A 579 -23.88 -4.60 49.67
CA ASN A 579 -24.36 -3.28 49.32
C ASN A 579 -24.92 -3.33 47.88
N PRO A 580 -26.09 -2.74 47.57
CA PRO A 580 -26.97 -2.00 48.47
C PRO A 580 -27.63 -2.87 49.55
N GLY A 581 -28.03 -2.25 50.66
CA GLY A 581 -28.85 -2.87 51.68
C GLY A 581 -30.31 -3.03 51.25
N SER A 582 -31.05 -3.94 51.89
CA SER A 582 -32.43 -4.23 51.52
C SER A 582 -33.36 -3.04 51.73
N GLY A 583 -34.04 -2.62 50.66
CA GLY A 583 -34.92 -1.45 50.67
C GLY A 583 -34.19 -0.10 50.65
N GLN A 584 -32.86 -0.07 50.47
CA GLN A 584 -32.08 1.17 50.39
C GLN A 584 -32.65 2.13 49.34
N SER A 585 -32.75 3.41 49.68
CA SER A 585 -33.19 4.45 48.75
C SER A 585 -32.01 4.99 47.93
N VAL A 586 -32.21 5.15 46.63
CA VAL A 586 -31.22 5.66 45.67
C VAL A 586 -31.86 6.74 44.79
N GLU A 587 -31.12 7.80 44.47
CA GLU A 587 -31.62 8.91 43.66
C GLU A 587 -31.34 8.66 42.15
N PRO A 588 -32.28 8.95 41.23
CA PRO A 588 -32.01 8.90 39.78
C PRO A 588 -30.83 9.77 39.38
N GLY A 589 -29.95 9.27 38.52
CA GLY A 589 -28.71 9.93 38.10
C GLY A 589 -27.50 9.68 39.01
N SER A 590 -27.69 9.03 40.17
CA SER A 590 -26.57 8.68 41.07
C SER A 590 -25.86 7.37 40.69
N GLN A 591 -24.64 7.19 41.19
CA GLN A 591 -23.90 5.92 41.07
C GLN A 591 -24.23 4.99 42.25
N LEU A 592 -24.71 3.81 41.92
CA LEU A 592 -24.97 2.71 42.83
C LEU A 592 -23.77 1.76 42.85
N VAL A 593 -22.97 1.82 43.91
CA VAL A 593 -21.89 0.85 44.14
C VAL A 593 -22.51 -0.46 44.63
N VAL A 594 -22.27 -1.56 43.92
CA VAL A 594 -22.71 -2.91 44.30
C VAL A 594 -21.49 -3.71 44.77
N THR A 595 -21.54 -4.22 46.00
CA THR A 595 -20.45 -5.02 46.59
C THR A 595 -21.00 -6.30 47.21
N GLY A 596 -20.17 -7.34 47.25
CA GLY A 596 -20.54 -8.61 47.85
C GLY A 596 -19.46 -9.66 47.71
N TYR A 597 -19.80 -10.91 48.04
CA TYR A 597 -18.89 -12.06 47.96
C TYR A 597 -19.45 -13.17 47.08
N VAL A 598 -18.56 -13.92 46.45
CA VAL A 598 -18.85 -15.22 45.80
C VAL A 598 -18.25 -16.32 46.66
N LYS A 599 -19.09 -17.26 47.13
CA LYS A 599 -18.71 -18.29 48.12
C LYS A 599 -19.17 -19.68 47.72
N ALA A 600 -18.43 -20.70 48.16
CA ALA A 600 -18.74 -22.10 47.97
C ALA A 600 -19.82 -22.59 48.97
N THR A 601 -20.80 -23.33 48.46
CA THR A 601 -21.94 -23.82 49.24
C THR A 601 -21.49 -24.89 50.23
N GLY A 602 -21.78 -24.69 51.52
CA GLY A 602 -21.48 -25.65 52.60
C GLY A 602 -20.09 -25.54 53.22
N SER A 603 -19.16 -24.78 52.63
CA SER A 603 -17.84 -24.48 53.22
C SER A 603 -17.56 -22.98 53.40
N ASP A 604 -18.36 -22.11 52.77
CA ASP A 604 -18.22 -20.65 52.80
C ASP A 604 -16.87 -20.10 52.27
N ALA A 605 -16.07 -20.98 51.66
CA ALA A 605 -14.79 -20.65 51.06
C ALA A 605 -14.96 -19.68 49.87
N ALA A 606 -14.05 -18.73 49.76
CA ALA A 606 -14.02 -17.75 48.68
C ALA A 606 -13.85 -18.41 47.30
N ILE A 607 -14.71 -18.06 46.33
CA ILE A 607 -14.51 -18.43 44.92
C ILE A 607 -13.99 -17.19 44.18
N VAL A 608 -12.69 -17.19 43.91
CA VAL A 608 -11.97 -16.12 43.19
C VAL A 608 -12.11 -16.30 41.67
N GLY A 609 -11.92 -15.23 40.90
CA GLY A 609 -11.79 -15.24 39.43
C GLY A 609 -13.09 -15.45 38.66
N ILE A 610 -14.26 -15.38 39.30
CA ILE A 610 -15.55 -15.59 38.64
C ILE A 610 -16.05 -14.26 38.08
N SER A 611 -16.29 -14.19 36.76
CA SER A 611 -16.93 -13.04 36.12
C SER A 611 -18.42 -12.96 36.50
N LEU A 612 -18.90 -11.74 36.72
CA LEU A 612 -20.24 -11.40 37.21
C LEU A 612 -20.87 -10.30 36.34
N THR A 613 -22.11 -10.49 35.92
CA THR A 613 -22.96 -9.43 35.36
C THR A 613 -23.85 -8.88 36.45
N ILE A 614 -23.80 -7.56 36.67
CA ILE A 614 -24.55 -6.83 37.70
C ILE A 614 -25.57 -5.96 36.97
N GLU A 615 -26.86 -6.13 37.28
CA GLU A 615 -27.95 -5.46 36.59
C GLU A 615 -28.91 -4.78 37.55
N LEU A 616 -29.36 -3.57 37.21
CA LEU A 616 -30.53 -2.94 37.81
C LEU A 616 -31.75 -3.29 36.95
N ARG A 617 -32.78 -3.91 37.54
CA ARG A 617 -33.98 -4.36 36.84
C ARG A 617 -35.27 -3.73 37.39
N SER A 618 -36.24 -3.58 36.49
CA SER A 618 -37.62 -3.19 36.75
C SER A 618 -38.54 -4.35 36.36
N GLY A 619 -38.78 -5.27 37.30
CA GLY A 619 -39.37 -6.57 36.97
C GLY A 619 -38.42 -7.39 36.11
N THR A 620 -38.82 -7.71 34.87
CA THR A 620 -37.99 -8.44 33.91
C THR A 620 -37.07 -7.55 33.06
N ALA A 621 -37.35 -6.24 32.96
CA ALA A 621 -36.58 -5.33 32.11
C ALA A 621 -35.29 -4.86 32.78
N VAL A 622 -34.16 -4.92 32.04
CA VAL A 622 -32.87 -4.36 32.48
C VAL A 622 -32.86 -2.85 32.22
N VAL A 623 -32.53 -2.09 33.26
CA VAL A 623 -32.53 -0.62 33.28
C VAL A 623 -31.10 -0.07 33.16
N ALA A 624 -30.13 -0.78 33.73
CA ALA A 624 -28.70 -0.54 33.59
C ALA A 624 -27.92 -1.82 33.91
N THR A 625 -26.70 -1.98 33.37
CA THR A 625 -25.85 -3.15 33.54
C THR A 625 -24.38 -2.76 33.67
N ASN A 626 -23.58 -3.58 34.37
CA ASN A 626 -22.12 -3.50 34.43
C ASN A 626 -21.53 -4.91 34.66
N GLN A 627 -20.25 -5.10 34.37
CA GLN A 627 -19.52 -6.34 34.65
C GLN A 627 -18.49 -6.14 35.77
N SER A 628 -18.22 -7.20 36.51
CA SER A 628 -17.22 -7.27 37.58
C SER A 628 -16.65 -8.69 37.65
N ALA A 629 -15.68 -8.94 38.52
CA ALA A 629 -15.22 -10.28 38.85
C ALA A 629 -14.96 -10.40 40.35
N SER A 630 -15.00 -11.63 40.89
CA SER A 630 -14.56 -11.88 42.26
C SER A 630 -13.03 -11.84 42.34
N GLY A 631 -12.50 -10.90 43.13
CA GLY A 631 -11.10 -10.82 43.50
C GLY A 631 -10.78 -11.66 44.75
N ASP A 632 -9.70 -11.29 45.44
CA ASP A 632 -9.27 -11.95 46.68
C ASP A 632 -10.39 -12.02 47.72
N GLN A 633 -10.40 -13.12 48.48
CA GLN A 633 -11.48 -13.47 49.42
C GLN A 633 -12.88 -13.56 48.77
N GLY A 634 -12.96 -13.64 47.44
CA GLY A 634 -14.22 -13.73 46.69
C GLY A 634 -14.97 -12.41 46.57
N LEU A 635 -14.37 -11.29 47.00
CA LEU A 635 -14.96 -9.95 47.00
C LEU A 635 -15.16 -9.46 45.56
N PHE A 636 -16.36 -8.99 45.23
CA PHE A 636 -16.61 -8.25 43.99
C PHE A 636 -17.06 -6.81 44.28
N VAL A 637 -16.73 -5.90 43.36
CA VAL A 637 -17.12 -4.50 43.39
C VAL A 637 -17.48 -4.08 41.97
N GLY A 638 -18.69 -3.51 41.79
CA GLY A 638 -19.12 -2.90 40.55
C GLY A 638 -19.89 -1.61 40.81
N MET A 639 -20.09 -0.80 39.77
CA MET A 639 -20.78 0.49 39.88
C MET A 639 -21.81 0.64 38.77
N ILE A 640 -23.09 0.69 39.12
CA ILE A 640 -24.17 0.94 38.17
C ILE A 640 -24.54 2.42 38.22
N MET A 641 -24.58 3.09 37.08
CA MET A 641 -25.22 4.40 36.98
C MET A 641 -26.74 4.19 36.93
N VAL A 642 -27.48 4.74 37.89
CA VAL A 642 -28.96 4.77 37.83
C VAL A 642 -29.35 5.87 36.83
N PRO A 643 -30.09 5.59 35.74
CA PRO A 643 -30.44 6.62 34.77
C PRO A 643 -31.21 7.80 35.39
N ALA A 644 -30.92 9.03 34.96
CA ALA A 644 -31.59 10.23 35.49
C ALA A 644 -33.10 10.25 35.21
N GLY A 645 -33.56 9.55 34.17
CA GLY A 645 -34.98 9.38 33.83
C GLY A 645 -35.73 8.30 34.62
N THR A 646 -35.06 7.53 35.49
CA THR A 646 -35.70 6.47 36.28
C THR A 646 -36.83 7.03 37.15
N GLN A 647 -37.93 6.28 37.26
CA GLN A 647 -39.11 6.69 38.01
C GLN A 647 -39.04 6.24 39.46
N ASP A 648 -39.86 6.86 40.31
CA ASP A 648 -39.96 6.49 41.72
C ASP A 648 -40.65 5.13 41.84
N GLY A 649 -40.00 4.17 42.49
CA GLY A 649 -40.47 2.78 42.50
C GLY A 649 -39.52 1.79 43.17
N SER A 650 -39.93 0.51 43.14
CA SER A 650 -39.14 -0.62 43.64
C SER A 650 -38.39 -1.27 42.48
N TYR A 651 -37.07 -1.46 42.64
CA TYR A 651 -36.18 -2.02 41.63
C TYR A 651 -35.36 -3.16 42.25
N SER A 652 -34.86 -4.09 41.43
CA SER A 652 -34.02 -5.20 41.88
C SER A 652 -32.61 -5.08 41.31
N VAL A 653 -31.60 -5.16 42.17
CA VAL A 653 -30.21 -5.39 41.76
C VAL A 653 -29.99 -6.89 41.66
N VAL A 654 -29.69 -7.40 40.47
CA VAL A 654 -29.42 -8.82 40.21
C VAL A 654 -27.94 -8.98 39.92
N VAL A 655 -27.26 -9.90 40.62
CA VAL A 655 -25.86 -10.27 40.33
C VAL A 655 -25.84 -11.71 39.84
N THR A 656 -25.53 -11.87 38.55
CA THR A 656 -25.53 -13.15 37.84
C THR A 656 -24.08 -13.57 37.54
N PRO A 657 -23.59 -14.69 38.10
CA PRO A 657 -22.28 -15.22 37.76
C PRO A 657 -22.28 -15.89 36.37
N THR A 658 -21.14 -15.85 35.68
CA THR A 658 -20.98 -16.55 34.39
C THR A 658 -21.04 -18.08 34.53
N ALA A 659 -20.71 -18.62 35.70
CA ALA A 659 -20.76 -20.05 35.99
C ALA A 659 -22.10 -20.46 36.62
N GLY A 660 -22.88 -21.28 35.91
CA GLY A 660 -24.20 -21.76 36.34
C GLY A 660 -24.21 -22.71 37.56
N SER A 661 -23.04 -23.12 38.07
CA SER A 661 -22.92 -23.83 39.35
C SER A 661 -23.06 -22.89 40.56
N ILE A 662 -22.99 -21.57 40.35
CA ILE A 662 -23.06 -20.55 41.40
C ILE A 662 -24.42 -19.85 41.32
N GLN A 663 -25.17 -19.83 42.42
CA GLN A 663 -26.51 -19.24 42.46
C GLN A 663 -26.43 -17.70 42.40
N PRO A 664 -27.22 -17.04 41.52
CA PRO A 664 -27.28 -15.59 41.43
C PRO A 664 -27.92 -14.97 42.68
N SER A 665 -27.57 -13.71 42.96
CA SER A 665 -28.14 -12.95 44.06
C SER A 665 -29.13 -11.91 43.53
N THR A 666 -30.16 -11.56 44.30
CA THR A 666 -31.11 -10.48 43.97
C THR A 666 -31.44 -9.67 45.22
N GLN A 667 -31.26 -8.36 45.14
CA GLN A 667 -31.47 -7.44 46.25
C GLN A 667 -32.37 -6.26 45.83
N THR A 668 -33.53 -6.15 46.47
CA THR A 668 -34.50 -5.07 46.24
C THR A 668 -34.02 -3.74 46.84
N ILE A 669 -34.18 -2.66 46.08
CA ILE A 669 -33.95 -1.26 46.46
C ILE A 669 -35.15 -0.37 46.09
N SER A 670 -35.21 0.83 46.64
CA SER A 670 -36.13 1.88 46.18
C SER A 670 -35.38 2.93 45.37
N VAL A 671 -35.91 3.33 44.22
CA VAL A 671 -35.49 4.57 43.56
C VAL A 671 -36.50 5.66 43.93
N ARG A 672 -36.03 6.84 44.35
CA ARG A 672 -36.88 7.97 44.76
C ARG A 672 -36.27 9.33 44.41
N LYS A 673 -37.08 10.28 43.95
CA LYS A 673 -36.66 11.67 43.69
C LYS A 673 -36.75 12.49 44.97
N ASN A 674 -35.59 12.85 45.50
CA ASN A 674 -35.45 13.67 46.71
C ASN A 674 -35.75 15.15 46.40
N VAL A 675 -37.04 15.49 46.25
CA VAL A 675 -37.48 16.86 46.02
C VAL A 675 -37.30 17.71 47.29
N PRO A 676 -36.55 18.83 47.24
CA PRO A 676 -36.38 19.70 48.41
C PRO A 676 -37.73 20.17 48.97
N PHE A 677 -37.85 20.22 50.31
CA PHE A 677 -39.07 20.62 51.03
C PHE A 677 -39.77 21.85 50.42
N LEU A 678 -39.01 22.89 50.09
CA LEU A 678 -39.54 24.12 49.47
C LEU A 678 -40.29 23.89 48.15
N ASN A 679 -39.94 22.86 47.39
CA ASN A 679 -40.58 22.51 46.11
C ASN A 679 -41.67 21.43 46.23
N GLN A 680 -41.86 20.82 47.41
CA GLN A 680 -43.02 19.97 47.67
C GLN A 680 -44.30 20.81 47.70
N THR A 681 -45.43 20.23 47.30
CA THR A 681 -46.73 20.92 47.29
C THR A 681 -47.44 20.80 48.64
N VAL A 682 -48.13 21.88 49.06
CA VAL A 682 -48.94 21.89 50.28
C VAL A 682 -50.17 20.99 50.06
N PRO A 683 -50.41 19.93 50.86
CA PRO A 683 -51.39 18.88 50.52
C PRO A 683 -52.84 19.32 50.30
N ILE A 684 -53.24 20.48 50.82
CA ILE A 684 -54.61 21.01 50.74
C ILE A 684 -54.75 22.08 49.65
N LEU A 685 -53.64 22.69 49.21
CA LEU A 685 -53.63 23.86 48.31
C LEU A 685 -52.95 23.61 46.97
N GLY A 686 -52.22 22.50 46.79
CA GLY A 686 -51.57 22.12 45.53
C GLY A 686 -50.38 22.99 45.08
N LEU A 687 -50.11 24.10 45.77
CA LEU A 687 -49.01 25.03 45.48
C LEU A 687 -47.71 24.63 46.20
N PRO A 688 -46.51 24.91 45.65
CA PRO A 688 -45.24 24.63 46.31
C PRO A 688 -45.07 25.37 47.66
N TYR A 689 -44.36 24.77 48.62
CA TYR A 689 -44.09 25.41 49.92
C TYR A 689 -43.36 26.76 49.78
N TRP A 690 -42.46 26.96 48.82
CA TRP A 690 -41.82 28.26 48.58
C TRP A 690 -42.84 29.34 48.21
N LEU A 691 -43.83 28.99 47.37
CA LEU A 691 -44.89 29.91 46.98
C LEU A 691 -45.86 30.15 48.15
N PHE A 692 -46.16 29.12 48.94
CA PHE A 692 -46.94 29.24 50.17
C PHE A 692 -46.26 30.13 51.22
N PHE A 693 -44.94 30.04 51.38
CA PHE A 693 -44.17 30.95 52.24
C PHE A 693 -44.09 32.36 51.68
N ILE A 694 -44.04 32.56 50.35
CA ILE A 694 -44.19 33.89 49.75
C ILE A 694 -45.60 34.45 49.99
N ILE A 695 -46.66 33.64 49.91
CA ILE A 695 -48.03 34.06 50.21
C ILE A 695 -48.19 34.40 51.70
N LEU A 696 -47.60 33.62 52.62
CA LEU A 696 -47.55 33.95 54.04
C LEU A 696 -46.72 35.21 54.33
N ALA A 697 -45.59 35.39 53.65
CA ALA A 697 -44.76 36.60 53.77
C ALA A 697 -45.46 37.83 53.17
N ALA A 698 -46.22 37.69 52.08
CA ALA A 698 -47.04 38.73 51.49
C ALA A 698 -48.26 39.07 52.37
N ALA A 699 -48.90 38.08 53.00
CA ALA A 699 -49.95 38.28 53.98
C ALA A 699 -49.42 38.96 55.26
N ALA A 700 -48.24 38.55 55.75
CA ALA A 700 -47.55 39.20 56.85
C ALA A 700 -47.14 40.64 56.48
N ALA A 701 -46.61 40.86 55.27
CA ALA A 701 -46.30 42.19 54.75
C ALA A 701 -47.54 43.05 54.51
N ALA A 702 -48.71 42.46 54.23
CA ALA A 702 -49.99 43.15 54.16
C ALA A 702 -50.51 43.49 55.57
N VAL A 703 -50.34 42.64 56.58
CA VAL A 703 -50.70 42.93 57.98
C VAL A 703 -49.77 43.99 58.58
N ILE A 704 -48.46 43.88 58.33
CA ILE A 704 -47.45 44.90 58.67
C ILE A 704 -47.71 46.18 57.89
N GLY A 705 -48.08 46.07 56.61
CA GLY A 705 -48.45 47.17 55.73
C GLY A 705 -49.68 47.92 56.25
N VAL A 706 -50.76 47.22 56.62
CA VAL A 706 -51.98 47.79 57.21
C VAL A 706 -51.68 48.44 58.57
N THR A 707 -50.83 47.83 59.41
CA THR A 707 -50.46 48.40 60.71
C THR A 707 -49.46 49.56 60.63
N LEU A 708 -48.69 49.70 59.55
CA LEU A 708 -47.98 50.96 59.22
C LEU A 708 -48.90 51.99 58.56
N TYR A 709 -49.81 51.56 57.67
CA TYR A 709 -50.73 52.43 56.92
C TYR A 709 -51.66 53.19 57.87
N TRP A 710 -52.33 52.49 58.80
CA TRP A 710 -53.12 53.10 59.89
C TRP A 710 -52.29 53.96 60.86
N LYS A 711 -50.95 53.85 60.84
CA LYS A 711 -50.04 54.62 61.69
C LYS A 711 -49.40 55.82 60.97
N ILE A 712 -49.63 55.98 59.67
CA ILE A 712 -49.02 57.04 58.84
C ILE A 712 -50.07 57.86 58.06
N TYR A 713 -51.19 57.25 57.62
CA TYR A 713 -52.21 57.92 56.81
C TYR A 713 -53.62 57.83 57.42
N GLY A 714 -54.01 58.90 58.12
CA GLY A 714 -55.39 59.14 58.56
C GLY A 714 -56.02 60.32 57.81
N LEU A 715 -57.14 60.06 57.14
CA LEU A 715 -57.95 60.99 56.33
C LEU A 715 -57.27 61.60 55.08
N GLY A 716 -58.09 61.85 54.05
CA GLY A 716 -57.65 62.26 52.71
C GLY A 716 -57.32 63.75 52.58
N LYS A 717 -56.54 64.09 51.54
CA LYS A 717 -56.24 65.48 51.15
C LYS A 717 -57.35 66.06 50.28
N MET A 718 -57.49 67.38 50.33
CA MET A 718 -58.34 68.18 49.46
C MET A 718 -57.49 69.26 48.78
N VAL A 719 -57.90 69.70 47.60
CA VAL A 719 -57.21 70.68 46.74
C VAL A 719 -58.19 71.75 46.27
N GLU A 720 -57.75 73.00 46.14
CA GLU A 720 -58.63 74.10 45.71
C GLU A 720 -58.83 74.11 44.18
N CYS A 721 -60.08 74.23 43.75
CA CYS A 721 -60.47 74.40 42.35
C CYS A 721 -60.07 75.80 41.86
N GLY A 722 -59.02 75.87 41.01
CA GLY A 722 -58.30 77.10 40.67
C GLY A 722 -59.09 78.25 40.02
N GLU A 723 -60.31 78.01 39.55
CA GLU A 723 -61.22 79.04 39.03
C GLU A 723 -62.15 79.65 40.10
N CYS A 724 -62.51 78.88 41.13
CA CYS A 724 -63.59 79.28 42.06
C CYS A 724 -63.28 79.14 43.56
N GLY A 725 -62.06 78.71 43.93
CA GLY A 725 -61.58 78.64 45.31
C GLY A 725 -62.30 77.62 46.20
N ALA A 726 -63.04 76.67 45.62
CA ALA A 726 -63.71 75.61 46.37
C ALA A 726 -62.80 74.39 46.50
N PHE A 727 -62.65 73.85 47.72
CA PHE A 727 -61.93 72.60 47.97
C PHE A 727 -62.70 71.39 47.38
N ILE A 728 -61.97 70.53 46.68
CA ILE A 728 -62.43 69.25 46.10
C ILE A 728 -61.38 68.14 46.31
N PRO A 729 -61.75 66.86 46.21
CA PRO A 729 -60.79 65.76 46.25
C PRO A 729 -60.02 65.65 44.92
N GLU A 730 -58.83 65.03 44.97
CA GLU A 730 -57.84 64.97 43.88
C GLU A 730 -58.31 64.14 42.66
N ASP A 731 -59.31 63.28 42.84
CA ASP A 731 -59.88 62.35 41.86
C ASP A 731 -61.15 62.87 41.16
N ALA A 732 -61.62 64.09 41.47
CA ALA A 732 -62.77 64.70 40.82
C ALA A 732 -62.47 65.00 39.33
N THR A 733 -63.09 64.25 38.41
CA THR A 733 -62.95 64.49 36.96
C THR A 733 -63.44 65.87 36.55
N SER A 734 -64.45 66.41 37.26
CA SER A 734 -64.92 67.78 37.09
C SER A 734 -65.21 68.53 38.39
N CYS A 735 -65.03 69.85 38.37
CA CYS A 735 -65.19 70.70 39.56
C CYS A 735 -66.67 71.08 39.80
N PRO A 736 -67.35 70.58 40.85
CA PRO A 736 -68.81 70.67 41.05
C PRO A 736 -69.31 72.08 41.44
N LYS A 737 -68.43 73.08 41.42
CA LYS A 737 -68.73 74.50 41.67
C LYS A 737 -68.64 75.37 40.41
N CYS A 738 -68.01 74.91 39.32
CA CYS A 738 -67.89 75.66 38.06
C CYS A 738 -67.90 74.83 36.76
N GLY A 739 -67.71 73.50 36.79
CA GLY A 739 -68.07 72.58 35.69
C GLY A 739 -67.00 72.25 34.62
N VAL A 740 -65.71 72.47 34.88
CA VAL A 740 -64.61 72.06 33.98
C VAL A 740 -64.23 70.58 34.19
N GLU A 741 -63.85 69.83 33.13
CA GLU A 741 -63.62 68.36 33.12
C GLU A 741 -62.31 67.91 32.39
N PHE A 742 -61.81 66.67 32.61
CA PHE A 742 -60.48 66.17 32.13
C PHE A 742 -60.47 64.70 31.61
N GLU A 743 -59.61 64.36 30.61
CA GLU A 743 -59.52 63.03 29.94
C GLU A 743 -58.10 62.39 29.88
N LYS A 744 -57.99 61.08 29.52
CA LYS A 744 -56.74 60.28 29.35
C LYS A 744 -56.92 59.07 28.40
N ASP A 745 -55.99 58.83 27.45
CA ASP A 745 -55.54 57.47 26.98
C ASP A 745 -54.50 57.52 25.83
N MET A 746 -53.22 57.14 26.07
CA MET A 746 -52.18 56.82 25.05
C MET A 746 -50.95 56.11 25.69
N ALA A 747 -50.13 55.39 24.90
CA ALA A 747 -48.89 54.73 25.33
C ALA A 747 -47.67 55.06 24.42
N LYS A 748 -46.42 54.78 24.83
CA LYS A 748 -45.20 55.09 24.05
C LYS A 748 -44.47 53.89 23.47
N CYS A 749 -43.94 54.03 22.26
CA CYS A 749 -42.98 53.08 21.67
C CYS A 749 -41.61 53.16 22.37
N SER A 750 -41.04 52.01 22.74
CA SER A 750 -39.73 51.92 23.40
C SER A 750 -38.58 52.45 22.54
N ASN A 751 -38.59 52.21 21.23
CA ASN A 751 -37.50 52.53 20.31
C ASN A 751 -37.44 54.02 19.92
N CYS A 752 -38.57 54.63 19.56
CA CYS A 752 -38.63 56.01 19.06
C CYS A 752 -39.33 57.01 19.99
N GLN A 753 -39.95 56.54 21.09
CA GLN A 753 -40.62 57.38 22.09
C GLN A 753 -41.80 58.23 21.57
N ALA A 754 -42.32 57.94 20.37
CA ALA A 754 -43.60 58.43 19.88
C ALA A 754 -44.77 57.82 20.69
N TRP A 755 -45.88 58.55 20.80
CA TRP A 755 -47.13 58.05 21.39
C TRP A 755 -47.96 57.32 20.33
N ILE A 756 -48.45 56.12 20.65
CA ILE A 756 -49.07 55.19 19.70
C ILE A 756 -50.19 54.41 20.43
N PRO A 757 -51.31 54.07 19.76
CA PRO A 757 -52.24 53.04 20.22
C PRO A 757 -51.54 51.70 20.51
N VAL A 758 -52.09 50.92 21.44
CA VAL A 758 -51.44 49.74 22.04
C VAL A 758 -51.48 48.50 21.11
N ASP A 759 -52.25 48.59 20.04
CA ASP A 759 -52.75 47.49 19.22
C ASP A 759 -52.07 47.33 17.84
N VAL A 760 -51.00 48.08 17.56
CA VAL A 760 -50.23 47.99 16.30
C VAL A 760 -49.02 47.03 16.38
N LYS A 761 -48.88 46.15 15.37
CA LYS A 761 -47.79 45.12 15.32
C LYS A 761 -46.43 45.65 14.85
N GLN A 762 -46.40 46.84 14.26
CA GLN A 762 -45.20 47.53 13.81
C GLN A 762 -45.36 49.01 14.14
N CYS A 763 -44.29 49.67 14.57
CA CYS A 763 -44.32 51.09 14.92
C CYS A 763 -44.40 51.96 13.64
N PRO A 764 -45.47 52.72 13.38
CA PRO A 764 -45.58 53.57 12.18
C PRO A 764 -44.48 54.63 12.06
N GLU A 765 -43.99 55.16 13.19
CA GLU A 765 -42.97 56.24 13.21
C GLU A 765 -41.51 55.76 13.03
N CYS A 766 -41.20 54.47 13.23
CA CYS A 766 -39.81 53.99 13.11
C CYS A 766 -39.65 52.60 12.48
N GLY A 767 -40.74 52.01 11.97
CA GLY A 767 -40.71 50.74 11.24
C GLY A 767 -40.32 49.50 12.04
N VAL A 768 -40.07 49.60 13.36
CA VAL A 768 -39.70 48.43 14.16
C VAL A 768 -40.90 47.49 14.30
N GLU A 769 -40.71 46.25 13.84
CA GLU A 769 -41.71 45.19 13.84
C GLU A 769 -41.48 44.28 15.06
N PHE A 770 -42.54 43.93 15.78
CA PHE A 770 -42.42 43.18 17.04
C PHE A 770 -42.33 41.67 16.76
N ALA A 771 -41.13 41.22 16.40
CA ALA A 771 -40.88 39.90 15.84
C ALA A 771 -41.16 38.72 16.81
N THR A 772 -41.80 37.68 16.28
CA THR A 772 -41.98 36.36 16.91
C THR A 772 -41.65 35.27 15.89
N GLY A 773 -40.77 34.32 16.21
CA GLY A 773 -40.43 33.22 15.30
C GLY A 773 -39.58 32.12 15.94
N GLN A 774 -39.78 30.89 15.45
CA GLN A 774 -38.94 29.72 15.73
C GLN A 774 -37.95 29.51 14.58
N VAL A 775 -36.87 28.74 14.79
CA VAL A 775 -35.89 28.39 13.74
C VAL A 775 -35.50 26.90 13.86
N GLU A 776 -35.33 26.25 12.72
CA GLU A 776 -35.11 24.80 12.60
C GLU A 776 -33.68 24.35 12.91
N MET A 777 -33.51 23.06 13.22
CA MET A 777 -32.25 22.47 13.72
C MET A 777 -31.36 21.81 12.65
N ALA A 778 -31.59 22.08 11.35
CA ALA A 778 -30.70 21.62 10.28
C ALA A 778 -29.55 22.62 10.01
N ASP A 779 -29.90 23.90 9.91
CA ASP A 779 -29.09 25.02 9.42
C ASP A 779 -27.85 25.35 10.30
N TYR A 780 -27.78 24.79 11.51
CA TYR A 780 -26.70 25.01 12.48
C TYR A 780 -25.46 24.15 12.18
N GLN A 781 -25.62 22.85 11.94
CA GLN A 781 -24.49 21.93 11.77
C GLN A 781 -23.65 22.24 10.52
N GLU A 782 -24.31 22.65 9.43
CA GLU A 782 -23.64 23.01 8.18
C GLU A 782 -22.80 24.29 8.32
N LYS A 783 -23.30 25.30 9.06
CA LYS A 783 -22.53 26.52 9.37
C LYS A 783 -21.30 26.25 10.23
N MET A 784 -21.42 25.39 11.25
CA MET A 784 -20.26 24.98 12.07
C MET A 784 -19.20 24.25 11.22
N ARG A 785 -19.63 23.37 10.30
CA ARG A 785 -18.71 22.63 9.41
C ARG A 785 -17.89 23.56 8.51
N LEU A 786 -18.52 24.56 7.91
CA LEU A 786 -17.84 25.57 7.07
C LEU A 786 -16.78 26.36 7.86
N GLN A 787 -17.00 26.63 9.14
CA GLN A 787 -16.02 27.33 9.98
C GLN A 787 -14.81 26.46 10.35
N TYR A 788 -15.02 25.16 10.59
CA TYR A 788 -13.93 24.21 10.79
C TYR A 788 -13.02 24.10 9.56
N ASP A 789 -13.60 23.99 8.36
CA ASP A 789 -12.84 23.89 7.11
C ASP A 789 -12.04 25.18 6.79
N GLU A 790 -12.53 26.36 7.22
CA GLU A 790 -11.77 27.62 7.15
C GLU A 790 -10.53 27.61 8.08
N VAL A 791 -10.66 27.01 9.27
CA VAL A 791 -9.54 26.85 10.23
C VAL A 791 -8.50 25.86 9.69
N VAL A 792 -8.94 24.71 9.17
CA VAL A 792 -8.06 23.68 8.59
C VAL A 792 -7.28 24.24 7.40
N THR A 793 -7.92 25.03 6.53
CA THR A 793 -7.26 25.70 5.40
C THR A 793 -6.10 26.60 5.83
N LYS A 794 -6.30 27.43 6.88
CA LYS A 794 -5.24 28.31 7.42
C LYS A 794 -4.06 27.53 7.99
N PHE A 795 -4.31 26.37 8.62
CA PHE A 795 -3.22 25.49 9.06
C PHE A 795 -2.49 24.82 7.89
N LYS A 796 -3.14 24.55 6.75
CA LYS A 796 -2.48 24.07 5.52
C LYS A 796 -1.59 25.13 4.87
N GLU A 797 -2.01 26.40 4.89
CA GLU A 797 -1.18 27.54 4.46
C GLU A 797 0.04 27.73 5.37
N GLU A 798 -0.16 27.72 6.69
CA GLU A 798 0.91 27.82 7.69
C GLU A 798 1.92 26.66 7.57
N ALA A 799 1.44 25.42 7.43
CA ALA A 799 2.27 24.24 7.20
C ALA A 799 3.10 24.38 5.92
N SER A 800 2.48 24.83 4.82
CA SER A 800 3.18 25.03 3.54
C SER A 800 4.25 26.13 3.64
N ARG A 801 4.01 27.17 4.46
CA ARG A 801 4.98 28.23 4.74
C ARG A 801 6.15 27.73 5.60
N GLN A 802 5.90 26.90 6.60
CA GLN A 802 6.95 26.36 7.48
C GLN A 802 7.80 25.26 6.81
N LEU A 803 7.20 24.46 5.93
CA LEU A 803 7.87 23.39 5.18
C LEU A 803 8.46 23.85 3.84
N GLY A 804 8.31 25.14 3.49
CA GLY A 804 8.92 25.75 2.30
C GLY A 804 8.38 25.28 0.94
N ARG A 805 7.31 24.47 0.93
CA ARG A 805 6.64 23.96 -0.27
C ARG A 805 5.16 23.78 -0.02
N ALA A 806 4.36 23.84 -1.08
CA ALA A 806 2.97 23.40 -1.02
C ALA A 806 2.88 21.89 -0.69
N LEU A 807 1.87 21.53 0.11
CA LEU A 807 1.57 20.16 0.51
C LEU A 807 0.30 19.68 -0.18
N SER A 808 0.31 18.44 -0.67
CA SER A 808 -0.93 17.75 -1.04
C SER A 808 -1.76 17.46 0.20
N ASP A 809 -3.08 17.31 0.02
CA ASP A 809 -4.01 17.09 1.13
C ASP A 809 -3.69 15.84 1.97
N ARG A 810 -3.20 14.77 1.34
CA ARG A 810 -2.76 13.56 2.07
C ARG A 810 -1.51 13.84 2.93
N GLU A 811 -0.50 14.50 2.38
CA GLU A 811 0.70 14.89 3.15
C GLU A 811 0.35 15.82 4.31
N PHE A 812 -0.54 16.79 4.07
CA PHE A 812 -1.02 17.69 5.11
C PHE A 812 -1.76 16.93 6.22
N GLN A 813 -2.66 16.00 5.90
CA GLN A 813 -3.37 15.19 6.91
C GLN A 813 -2.46 14.20 7.66
N GLU A 814 -1.34 13.76 7.08
CA GLU A 814 -0.31 12.97 7.75
C GLU A 814 0.65 13.81 8.63
N TRP A 815 0.82 15.09 8.31
CA TRP A 815 1.56 16.08 9.12
C TRP A 815 0.71 16.65 10.26
N TRP A 816 -0.55 16.98 10.00
CA TRP A 816 -1.47 17.62 10.94
C TRP A 816 -1.75 16.73 12.15
N ARG A 817 -2.00 15.43 11.93
CA ARG A 817 -2.13 14.40 12.99
C ARG A 817 -0.90 14.23 13.89
N LYS A 818 0.25 14.82 13.53
CA LYS A 818 1.49 14.81 14.35
C LYS A 818 1.73 16.12 15.09
N GLN A 819 0.88 17.14 14.91
CA GLN A 819 0.98 18.40 15.64
C GLN A 819 0.30 18.32 17.00
N PRO A 820 0.85 18.94 18.06
CA PRO A 820 0.20 19.06 19.37
C PRO A 820 -1.04 19.98 19.34
N THR A 821 -1.36 20.56 18.19
CA THR A 821 -2.52 21.41 17.92
C THR A 821 -3.62 20.68 17.12
N PHE A 822 -3.47 19.36 16.90
CA PHE A 822 -4.50 18.56 16.23
C PHE A 822 -5.78 18.49 17.07
N VAL A 823 -6.92 18.77 16.43
CA VAL A 823 -8.27 18.64 16.99
C VAL A 823 -9.17 18.07 15.89
N THR A 824 -10.12 17.21 16.25
CA THR A 824 -11.12 16.70 15.30
C THR A 824 -12.33 17.63 15.21
N PHE A 825 -13.16 17.48 14.18
CA PHE A 825 -14.41 18.24 14.07
C PHE A 825 -15.35 18.02 15.27
N GLU A 826 -15.42 16.78 15.76
CA GLU A 826 -16.26 16.39 16.90
C GLU A 826 -15.74 16.93 18.24
N ASP A 827 -14.41 17.02 18.40
CA ASP A 827 -13.79 17.65 19.57
C ASP A 827 -13.94 19.18 19.54
N TRP A 828 -13.76 19.79 18.37
CA TRP A 828 -13.89 21.23 18.16
C TRP A 828 -15.33 21.72 18.41
N LEU A 829 -16.33 21.03 17.82
CA LEU A 829 -17.74 21.32 18.02
C LEU A 829 -18.12 21.21 19.52
N ARG A 830 -17.54 20.23 20.23
CA ARG A 830 -17.75 20.03 21.67
C ARG A 830 -17.11 21.15 22.50
N GLU A 831 -15.91 21.62 22.17
CA GLU A 831 -15.30 22.79 22.84
C GLU A 831 -16.13 24.07 22.64
N GLU A 832 -16.79 24.24 21.49
CA GLU A 832 -17.58 25.42 21.17
C GLU A 832 -18.98 25.38 21.83
N GLU A 833 -19.57 24.20 22.03
CA GLU A 833 -20.71 24.03 22.94
C GLU A 833 -20.34 24.25 24.43
N GLU A 834 -19.12 23.86 24.85
CA GLU A 834 -18.65 24.13 26.21
C GLU A 834 -18.31 25.60 26.45
N MET A 835 -17.82 26.34 25.45
CA MET A 835 -17.73 27.81 25.48
C MET A 835 -19.08 28.46 25.85
N ARG A 836 -20.20 27.87 25.40
CA ARG A 836 -21.56 28.32 25.72
C ARG A 836 -22.05 27.93 27.13
N LYS A 837 -21.38 26.98 27.80
CA LYS A 837 -21.79 26.42 29.12
C LYS A 837 -20.88 26.84 30.28
N MET A 838 -19.57 26.87 30.08
CA MET A 838 -18.58 27.06 31.15
C MET A 838 -17.85 28.42 31.09
N GLY A 839 -18.10 29.22 30.05
CA GLY A 839 -17.40 30.48 29.83
C GLY A 839 -16.05 30.29 29.15
N SER A 840 -15.20 31.33 29.21
CA SER A 840 -13.98 31.40 28.41
C SER A 840 -12.80 32.04 29.15
N LYS A 841 -11.58 31.62 28.80
CA LYS A 841 -10.31 32.19 29.27
C LYS A 841 -9.58 32.90 28.11
N PRO A 842 -9.03 34.10 28.31
CA PRO A 842 -8.24 34.77 27.28
C PRO A 842 -6.91 34.03 27.05
N CYS A 843 -6.51 33.92 25.79
CA CYS A 843 -5.20 33.39 25.41
C CYS A 843 -4.09 34.37 25.87
N PRO A 844 -3.05 33.90 26.60
CA PRO A 844 -1.97 34.76 27.07
C PRO A 844 -1.12 35.37 25.93
N THR A 845 -1.16 34.77 24.73
CA THR A 845 -0.38 35.22 23.56
C THR A 845 -1.14 36.21 22.66
N CYS A 846 -2.46 36.06 22.51
CA CYS A 846 -3.24 36.88 21.56
C CYS A 846 -4.53 37.51 22.12
N GLY A 847 -4.84 37.32 23.41
CA GLY A 847 -6.01 37.87 24.09
C GLY A 847 -7.37 37.27 23.69
N THR A 848 -7.42 36.41 22.67
CA THR A 848 -8.68 35.82 22.18
C THR A 848 -9.27 34.89 23.24
N LEU A 849 -10.59 34.88 23.40
CA LEU A 849 -11.31 34.03 24.34
C LEU A 849 -11.37 32.58 23.81
N ASN A 850 -10.94 31.61 24.61
CA ASN A 850 -10.96 30.16 24.30
C ASN A 850 -11.68 29.41 25.42
N SER A 851 -12.06 28.15 25.21
CA SER A 851 -12.75 27.35 26.23
C SER A 851 -11.92 27.26 27.52
N VAL A 852 -12.56 27.10 28.68
CA VAL A 852 -11.83 26.99 29.96
C VAL A 852 -10.91 25.75 29.96
N THR A 853 -11.28 24.71 29.21
CA THR A 853 -10.58 23.45 29.01
C THR A 853 -9.46 23.49 27.94
N ALA A 854 -9.51 24.42 26.98
CA ALA A 854 -8.58 24.50 25.85
C ALA A 854 -7.09 24.50 26.27
N ASN A 855 -6.32 23.56 25.73
CA ASN A 855 -4.86 23.49 25.92
C ASN A 855 -4.07 24.28 24.85
N VAL A 856 -4.73 24.66 23.75
CA VAL A 856 -4.18 25.37 22.59
C VAL A 856 -5.15 26.51 22.22
N CYS A 857 -4.65 27.65 21.75
CA CYS A 857 -5.52 28.73 21.28
C CYS A 857 -6.02 28.50 19.84
N HIS A 858 -7.34 28.50 19.64
CA HIS A 858 -7.98 28.29 18.32
C HIS A 858 -7.54 29.32 17.25
N LYS A 859 -7.10 30.52 17.65
CA LYS A 859 -6.76 31.61 16.72
C LYS A 859 -5.27 31.72 16.39
N CYS A 860 -4.39 31.19 17.24
CA CYS A 860 -2.94 31.41 17.08
C CYS A 860 -2.05 30.21 17.47
N GLY A 861 -2.62 29.04 17.78
CA GLY A 861 -1.87 27.80 18.03
C GLY A 861 -1.02 27.78 19.31
N SER A 862 -0.97 28.87 20.08
CA SER A 862 -0.18 28.94 21.30
C SER A 862 -0.72 28.03 22.41
N LEU A 863 0.16 27.32 23.11
CA LEU A 863 -0.20 26.53 24.30
C LEU A 863 -0.74 27.43 25.42
N MET A 864 -1.83 26.99 26.07
CA MET A 864 -2.61 27.76 27.04
C MET A 864 -2.17 27.52 28.50
N ARG A 865 -0.89 27.18 28.73
CA ARG A 865 -0.37 26.72 30.03
C ARG A 865 0.83 27.55 30.49
N GLU A 866 0.73 28.14 31.67
CA GLU A 866 1.79 28.98 32.25
C GLU A 866 2.88 28.17 32.96
N THR A 867 4.10 28.72 33.00
CA THR A 867 5.26 28.10 33.68
C THR A 867 5.53 28.80 35.02
N PRO A 868 5.75 28.08 36.15
CA PRO A 868 6.00 28.71 37.44
C PRO A 868 7.26 29.59 37.49
N ARG A 869 7.19 30.73 38.19
CA ARG A 869 8.33 31.64 38.40
C ARG A 869 9.05 31.32 39.73
N PRO A 870 10.40 31.49 39.84
CA PRO A 870 11.15 31.04 41.02
C PRO A 870 10.88 31.83 42.31
N PRO A 871 11.16 31.26 43.50
CA PRO A 871 10.88 31.89 44.80
C PRO A 871 11.97 32.87 45.27
N SER A 872 11.54 33.98 45.84
CA SER A 872 12.34 34.92 46.65
C SER A 872 11.40 35.73 47.57
N GLY A 873 11.69 35.96 48.86
CA GLY A 873 12.79 35.44 49.68
C GLY A 873 12.92 36.22 51.00
N GLY A 874 12.80 35.54 52.14
CA GLY A 874 12.90 36.11 53.50
C GLY A 874 11.61 36.78 54.02
N GLY A 875 11.26 36.73 55.31
CA GLY A 875 11.77 35.86 56.40
C GLY A 875 11.91 36.56 57.76
N SER A 876 11.39 35.97 58.84
CA SER A 876 11.69 36.39 60.23
C SER A 876 11.20 35.38 61.29
N GLY A 877 12.10 34.93 62.18
CA GLY A 877 11.76 34.23 63.45
C GLY A 877 11.34 32.75 63.32
N GLY A 878 11.61 31.89 64.31
CA GLY A 878 12.44 32.10 65.51
C GLY A 878 12.32 30.95 66.54
N ALA A 879 13.41 30.69 67.26
CA ALA A 879 13.56 29.72 68.37
C ALA A 879 13.44 28.21 68.04
N ALA A 880 14.16 27.40 68.83
CA ALA A 880 14.09 25.94 68.87
C ALA A 880 13.51 25.47 70.23
N PRO A 881 12.97 24.24 70.31
CA PRO A 881 13.61 23.20 71.12
C PRO A 881 13.50 21.78 70.49
N VAL A 882 14.15 20.69 70.93
CA VAL A 882 15.50 20.38 71.49
C VAL A 882 15.60 18.82 71.57
N ILE A 883 16.74 18.23 72.00
CA ILE A 883 17.00 16.78 72.29
C ILE A 883 17.61 15.89 71.17
N GLN A 884 18.90 15.52 71.39
CA GLN A 884 19.66 14.28 71.04
C GLN A 884 19.70 13.78 69.57
N ALA A 885 20.87 13.57 68.92
CA ALA A 885 22.05 12.71 69.19
C ALA A 885 21.74 11.20 68.99
N ARG A 886 22.53 10.39 68.24
CA ARG A 886 24.01 10.33 68.09
C ARG A 886 24.52 9.96 66.67
N ARG A 887 25.77 10.38 66.38
CA ARG A 887 26.83 9.65 65.61
C ARG A 887 27.90 9.17 66.62
N PRO A 888 29.04 8.49 66.29
CA PRO A 888 29.59 7.96 65.02
C PRO A 888 29.76 6.40 65.11
N GLY A 889 30.59 5.62 64.38
CA GLY A 889 31.62 5.78 63.32
C GLY A 889 32.57 4.54 63.34
N GLY A 890 33.41 4.30 62.32
CA GLY A 890 34.42 3.20 62.38
C GLY A 890 35.11 2.81 61.05
N SER A 891 36.38 2.40 61.12
CA SER A 891 37.28 1.90 60.05
C SER A 891 38.57 1.31 60.71
N PRO A 892 39.56 0.68 60.01
CA PRO A 892 39.58 0.08 58.67
C PRO A 892 40.00 -1.44 58.64
N PRO A 893 41.17 -1.93 58.15
CA PRO A 893 41.23 -3.08 57.22
C PRO A 893 42.09 -4.28 57.73
N PRO A 894 42.28 -5.38 56.96
CA PRO A 894 43.26 -5.48 55.85
C PRO A 894 42.60 -6.05 54.55
N GLU A 895 43.21 -6.64 53.51
CA GLU A 895 44.61 -7.04 53.18
C GLU A 895 44.86 -7.07 51.65
N SER A 896 46.08 -7.37 51.19
CA SER A 896 46.57 -7.45 49.78
C SER A 896 47.87 -8.30 49.77
N PRO A 897 48.55 -8.69 48.65
CA PRO A 897 48.47 -8.16 47.27
C PRO A 897 48.68 -9.18 46.08
N ALA A 898 48.53 -8.68 44.84
CA ALA A 898 49.27 -8.98 43.59
C ALA A 898 48.45 -8.35 42.43
N GLY A 899 48.94 -7.55 41.47
CA GLY A 899 50.26 -7.36 40.86
C GLY A 899 50.09 -7.49 39.33
N GLY A 900 50.61 -6.65 38.44
CA GLY A 900 51.33 -5.38 38.59
C GLY A 900 51.50 -4.64 37.24
N GLN A 901 51.72 -3.33 37.31
CA GLN A 901 52.30 -2.39 36.31
C GLN A 901 52.38 -2.79 34.81
N ALA A 902 51.80 -1.98 33.91
CA ALA A 902 52.57 -1.05 33.04
C ALA A 902 51.73 -0.38 31.90
N SER A 903 51.80 0.95 31.81
CA SER A 903 51.83 1.72 30.55
C SER A 903 53.33 2.07 30.27
N PRO A 904 53.80 2.70 29.15
CA PRO A 904 53.21 3.87 28.47
C PRO A 904 53.52 4.03 26.94
N TYR A 905 53.34 5.26 26.43
CA TYR A 905 53.66 5.82 25.09
C TYR A 905 52.76 5.44 23.89
N GLY A 906 52.43 6.36 22.95
CA GLY A 906 52.48 7.83 23.05
C GLY A 906 52.73 8.59 21.73
N SER A 907 51.96 9.67 21.48
CA SER A 907 52.13 10.70 20.42
C SER A 907 52.04 10.19 18.96
N SER A 908 51.59 10.94 17.94
CA SER A 908 51.22 12.35 17.71
C SER A 908 50.24 12.41 16.51
N GLY A 909 49.60 13.52 16.10
CA GLY A 909 49.52 14.90 16.60
C GLY A 909 48.95 15.85 15.53
N ALA A 910 48.53 17.05 15.93
CA ALA A 910 48.02 18.17 15.10
C ALA A 910 46.66 17.97 14.35
N GLN A 911 45.88 19.00 14.02
CA GLN A 911 45.46 20.21 14.80
C GLN A 911 44.35 20.98 14.04
N SER A 912 43.74 21.97 14.73
CA SER A 912 42.76 22.99 14.26
C SER A 912 41.27 22.56 14.20
N GLY A 913 40.31 23.37 14.69
CA GLY A 913 40.45 24.57 15.53
C GLY A 913 39.10 25.22 15.89
N GLY A 914 38.91 25.64 17.15
CA GLY A 914 37.87 26.58 17.58
C GLY A 914 38.44 28.00 17.80
N PRO A 915 37.76 28.95 18.48
CA PRO A 915 36.44 28.91 19.14
C PRO A 915 35.40 29.80 18.38
N GLY A 916 34.18 30.10 18.84
CA GLY A 916 33.44 29.74 20.07
C GLY A 916 33.23 30.91 21.07
N GLY A 917 32.02 31.48 21.14
CA GLY A 917 31.67 32.53 22.11
C GLY A 917 30.35 33.28 21.82
N THR A 918 29.60 33.63 22.87
CA THR A 918 28.32 34.37 22.87
C THR A 918 28.48 35.89 22.80
N GLU A 919 27.55 36.64 22.19
CA GLU A 919 26.78 37.74 22.85
C GLU A 919 25.70 38.41 21.95
N ALA A 920 25.12 39.53 22.41
CA ALA A 920 23.72 39.93 22.20
C ALA A 920 23.42 41.08 21.19
N ILE A 921 22.12 41.30 20.99
CA ILE A 921 21.43 42.36 20.20
C ILE A 921 21.81 43.79 20.64
N PRO A 922 21.65 44.82 19.76
CA PRO A 922 20.65 45.85 20.10
C PRO A 922 19.96 46.65 18.95
N ARG A 923 18.61 46.79 19.03
CA ARG A 923 17.82 48.06 18.81
C ARG A 923 17.72 48.60 17.35
N ARG A 924 16.82 49.53 16.92
CA ARG A 924 15.56 50.22 17.38
C ARG A 924 14.94 50.98 16.15
N VAL A 925 13.73 51.60 16.11
CA VAL A 925 12.33 51.25 16.51
C VAL A 925 11.32 52.37 16.09
N ILE A 926 10.00 52.07 15.94
CA ILE A 926 8.80 52.97 15.84
C ILE A 926 8.55 53.76 14.52
N ARG A 927 7.43 53.49 13.81
CA ARG A 927 6.24 54.40 13.63
C ARG A 927 5.08 53.77 12.82
N LYS A 928 3.86 54.27 13.10
CA LYS A 928 2.51 54.08 12.51
C LYS A 928 1.89 55.51 12.38
N PRO A 929 0.67 55.78 11.84
CA PRO A 929 -0.27 55.03 10.96
C PRO A 929 -0.88 55.94 9.83
N ILE A 930 -2.10 55.59 9.33
CA ILE A 930 -3.15 56.44 8.66
C ILE A 930 -3.30 56.32 7.12
N GLY A 931 -4.57 56.36 6.63
CA GLY A 931 -5.02 56.33 5.21
C GLY A 931 -5.39 57.73 4.65
N PRO A 932 -6.44 57.94 3.80
CA PRO A 932 -7.62 57.10 3.49
C PRO A 932 -8.06 57.03 1.99
N GLN A 933 -9.31 56.58 1.75
CA GLN A 933 -10.20 56.57 0.55
C GLN A 933 -10.48 57.99 -0.06
N PRO A 934 -11.22 58.25 -1.21
CA PRO A 934 -12.47 57.56 -1.67
C PRO A 934 -12.99 57.67 -3.16
N VAL A 935 -14.27 57.26 -3.39
CA VAL A 935 -15.29 57.66 -4.44
C VAL A 935 -15.16 57.10 -5.90
N VAL A 936 -15.99 56.19 -6.47
CA VAL A 936 -17.39 56.20 -7.08
C VAL A 936 -17.72 57.27 -8.16
N GLN A 937 -18.59 57.12 -9.19
CA GLN A 937 -19.91 56.41 -9.35
C GLN A 937 -20.27 55.94 -10.81
N LYS A 938 -21.11 54.88 -10.91
CA LYS A 938 -22.26 54.62 -11.85
C LYS A 938 -22.20 54.79 -13.39
N LYS A 939 -22.73 53.77 -14.13
CA LYS A 939 -23.96 53.89 -14.97
C LYS A 939 -24.64 52.53 -15.26
N VAL A 940 -25.84 52.54 -15.85
CA VAL A 940 -26.79 51.39 -16.03
C VAL A 940 -27.52 51.55 -17.40
N ILE A 941 -28.36 50.57 -17.81
CA ILE A 941 -29.38 50.60 -18.92
C ILE A 941 -28.77 50.16 -20.29
N LYS A 942 -29.36 49.29 -21.16
CA LYS A 942 -30.73 48.75 -21.35
C LYS A 942 -30.75 47.31 -21.95
N LYS A 943 -31.91 46.64 -21.89
CA LYS A 943 -32.37 45.55 -22.81
C LYS A 943 -33.33 46.14 -23.87
N PRO A 944 -33.65 45.41 -24.96
CA PRO A 944 -35.08 45.11 -25.21
C PRO A 944 -35.32 43.64 -25.64
N SER A 945 -36.55 43.33 -26.07
CA SER A 945 -37.11 41.98 -26.28
C SER A 945 -37.84 41.86 -27.64
N GLY A 946 -38.16 40.61 -28.04
CA GLY A 946 -39.01 40.20 -29.17
C GLY A 946 -38.73 38.72 -29.48
N GLU A 947 -39.62 37.78 -29.12
CA GLU A 947 -40.70 37.22 -29.96
C GLU A 947 -40.19 36.28 -31.07
N GLY A 948 -40.67 35.02 -31.20
CA GLY A 948 -41.64 34.26 -30.40
C GLY A 948 -41.96 32.89 -31.04
N SER A 949 -42.86 32.11 -30.43
CA SER A 949 -43.58 30.90 -30.94
C SER A 949 -42.78 29.65 -31.38
N ASP A 950 -43.28 28.41 -31.24
CA ASP A 950 -44.31 27.80 -30.37
C ASP A 950 -44.17 26.24 -30.43
N ASP A 951 -44.95 25.52 -29.61
CA ASP A 951 -45.30 24.07 -29.63
C ASP A 951 -44.16 23.04 -29.46
N GLU A 952 -44.16 22.17 -28.43
CA GLU A 952 -45.08 21.07 -28.05
C GLU A 952 -44.80 19.74 -28.81
N GLY A 953 -44.98 18.55 -28.22
CA GLY A 953 -45.64 18.21 -26.95
C GLY A 953 -44.88 17.23 -26.05
N GLN A 954 -45.58 16.68 -25.05
CA GLN A 954 -45.03 16.02 -23.86
C GLN A 954 -45.84 14.74 -23.49
N SER A 955 -45.35 13.99 -22.48
CA SER A 955 -45.93 12.77 -21.90
C SER A 955 -45.50 11.44 -22.59
N ASP A 956 -45.53 10.27 -21.91
CA ASP A 956 -46.15 9.97 -20.61
C ASP A 956 -45.31 9.04 -19.69
N ALA A 957 -45.88 8.69 -18.53
CA ALA A 957 -45.18 8.01 -17.42
C ALA A 957 -45.48 6.49 -17.27
N GLY A 958 -44.69 5.84 -16.41
CA GLY A 958 -44.87 4.47 -15.91
C GLY A 958 -44.00 3.41 -16.62
N SER A 959 -43.79 2.20 -16.08
CA SER A 959 -43.95 1.70 -14.69
C SER A 959 -43.51 0.22 -14.63
N GLU A 960 -43.40 -0.31 -13.41
CA GLU A 960 -43.34 -1.76 -13.07
C GLU A 960 -42.00 -2.52 -13.23
N ASN A 961 -41.85 -3.52 -12.36
CA ASN A 961 -40.76 -4.49 -12.36
C ASN A 961 -41.16 -5.72 -13.20
N THR A 962 -40.18 -6.44 -13.75
CA THR A 962 -40.20 -7.90 -13.77
C THR A 962 -38.84 -8.44 -13.35
N THR A 963 -38.81 -9.68 -12.88
CA THR A 963 -37.66 -10.32 -12.24
C THR A 963 -37.21 -11.58 -13.01
N ASP A 964 -36.06 -12.11 -12.60
CA ASP A 964 -35.62 -13.51 -12.64
C ASP A 964 -35.24 -14.21 -13.97
N ASP A 965 -34.01 -14.74 -13.92
CA ASP A 965 -33.57 -16.11 -14.26
C ASP A 965 -33.20 -16.61 -15.68
N GLU A 966 -32.17 -17.47 -15.62
CA GLU A 966 -31.65 -18.50 -16.56
C GLU A 966 -31.39 -18.13 -18.05
N LEU A 967 -30.12 -17.78 -18.35
CA LEU A 967 -29.13 -18.76 -18.86
C LEU A 967 -27.67 -18.24 -18.84
#